data_AF-A0A1C5WPP9-F1
#
_entry.id   AF-A0A1C5WPP9-F1
#
_cell.length_a   1.000
_cell.length_b   1.000
_cell.length_c   1.000
_cell.angle_alpha   90.00
_cell.angle_beta   90.00
_cell.angle_gamma   90.00
#
_symmetry.space_group_name_H-M   'P 1'
#
loop_
_entity.id
_entity.type
_entity.pdbx_description
1 polymer ?
#
loop_
_entity_poly.entity_id
_entity_poly.type
_entity_poly.pdbx_seq_one_letter_code
_entity_poly.pdbx_strand_id
1 'polypeptide(L)'
;MKKYLNHILALIIALSGLSSCSDKDEPSPIPEEPEVNGFCLMMYISGGDMEHDLIFAESIRQATDATGDDVSATVLFKASGKGEGDQHNGVRRYTAQDGIMTEDRTFGPGDDFAITDSRQLTEFIRWSAEKYPNRHYILVIGGHGSNFTPYNDLKEQETPPSTRATLYDSYHRMTSAQLGDAIRQSGQHIDALIMNSCNQGNIEMLAEWEGAADLLLGSPFVIPDLAYDYTSLVNDLRQGRSVEETLTLTAHRAMNLWQEFHNQEVVGLAVEVSRIRDLTPLWEILRQTIEEMGNTMSGVNFTTDAPAKYGQTYGEGYLRALHSKVSHDYDDFFQTMRPYYSLDLVDFLHAVYVESGNMGLAFYINRLDGVLSDIVVTHRQTNGKHDFLYTAYTNTSDYQADVREQYRKCRFEQLTGWCDFYETLMAYGHDLEEGKGTVRTPIAEHIVGSWELVESFRKEGGKWESTGTDDDRILKYSMRPDGEFFMVSSTDDETHLSLNKWGDVNDADHTLKIFEDRFEVYQLTENDLVLVSTLGDMKYKMHFQRINQEEKTLAERMVGKWSLSKRYAKANGVWTETTGDYPLECWSDFTESGVFTTYTRWPAEEWKNDNMWWSVNESTGVVTYYVPGERKERYYRISLENNDNSMVMYYSEDFNPELEEQTSTEYKDVLIREK
;
A
#
# COMPACT_ATOMS: atom_id res chain seq x y z
N MET A 1 -57.16 -14.08 -48.36
CA MET A 1 -55.92 -14.82 -48.04
C MET A 1 -55.45 -15.60 -49.27
N LYS A 2 -54.65 -14.98 -50.15
CA LYS A 2 -54.03 -15.60 -51.34
C LYS A 2 -53.11 -14.59 -52.07
N LYS A 3 -52.15 -13.97 -51.36
CA LYS A 3 -51.16 -13.04 -51.97
C LYS A 3 -49.75 -13.05 -51.36
N TYR A 4 -49.40 -14.05 -50.54
CA TYR A 4 -48.04 -14.16 -49.94
C TYR A 4 -47.44 -15.57 -50.05
N LEU A 5 -47.76 -16.34 -51.10
CA LEU A 5 -47.17 -17.67 -51.32
C LEU A 5 -46.28 -17.76 -52.57
N ASN A 6 -46.26 -16.73 -53.42
CA ASN A 6 -45.53 -16.77 -54.71
C ASN A 6 -44.12 -16.14 -54.67
N HIS A 7 -43.61 -15.75 -53.49
CA HIS A 7 -42.26 -15.16 -53.36
C HIS A 7 -41.28 -16.03 -52.57
N ILE A 8 -41.73 -17.13 -51.96
CA ILE A 8 -40.87 -18.09 -51.27
C ILE A 8 -40.44 -19.25 -52.20
N LEU A 9 -41.19 -19.51 -53.28
CA LEU A 9 -40.89 -20.60 -54.22
C LEU A 9 -39.87 -20.22 -55.33
N ALA A 10 -39.57 -18.93 -55.51
CA ALA A 10 -38.63 -18.45 -56.54
C ALA A 10 -37.15 -18.42 -56.08
N LEU A 11 -36.89 -18.57 -54.78
CA LEU A 11 -35.53 -18.58 -54.21
C LEU A 11 -34.95 -20.00 -54.08
N ILE A 12 -35.77 -21.05 -54.22
CA ILE A 12 -35.32 -22.46 -54.07
C ILE A 12 -34.93 -23.09 -55.42
N ILE A 13 -35.18 -22.44 -56.57
CA ILE A 13 -34.91 -23.01 -57.92
C ILE A 13 -33.74 -22.31 -58.65
N ALA A 14 -33.03 -21.38 -57.99
CA ALA A 14 -31.89 -20.66 -58.59
C ALA A 14 -30.50 -21.21 -58.21
N LEU A 15 -30.40 -22.32 -57.45
CA LEU A 15 -29.11 -22.87 -57.00
C LEU A 15 -28.83 -24.31 -57.46
N SER A 16 -29.65 -24.88 -58.33
CA SER A 16 -29.48 -26.23 -58.87
C SER A 16 -29.40 -26.23 -60.39
N GLY A 17 -28.29 -25.74 -60.96
CA GLY A 17 -28.12 -25.81 -62.41
C GLY A 17 -26.94 -25.07 -63.03
N LEU A 18 -25.71 -25.26 -62.55
CA LEU A 18 -24.51 -25.06 -63.37
C LEU A 18 -23.48 -26.15 -63.07
N SER A 19 -23.65 -27.29 -63.73
CA SER A 19 -22.59 -28.29 -63.95
C SER A 19 -22.17 -28.18 -65.40
N SER A 20 -20.92 -27.80 -65.65
CA SER A 20 -20.03 -28.37 -66.69
C SER A 20 -18.94 -27.38 -67.09
N CYS A 21 -17.73 -27.56 -66.55
CA CYS A 21 -16.48 -27.55 -67.32
C CYS A 21 -15.38 -28.17 -66.44
N SER A 22 -14.61 -29.07 -67.04
CA SER A 22 -13.54 -29.85 -66.43
C SER A 22 -12.40 -29.00 -65.92
N ASP A 23 -11.86 -29.33 -64.75
CA ASP A 23 -10.44 -29.64 -64.62
C ASP A 23 -10.20 -30.48 -63.36
N LYS A 24 -9.18 -31.34 -63.45
CA LYS A 24 -8.78 -32.30 -62.43
C LYS A 24 -8.19 -31.53 -61.25
N ASP A 25 -8.86 -31.57 -60.10
CA ASP A 25 -8.29 -31.51 -58.75
C ASP A 25 -9.46 -31.72 -57.79
N GLU A 26 -9.68 -32.96 -57.36
CA GLU A 26 -10.58 -33.22 -56.23
C GLU A 26 -9.97 -32.54 -54.99
N PRO A 27 -10.73 -31.69 -54.26
CA PRO A 27 -10.27 -31.20 -52.98
C PRO A 27 -10.00 -32.42 -52.10
N SER A 28 -8.79 -32.51 -51.56
CA SER A 28 -8.51 -33.50 -50.51
C SER A 28 -9.58 -33.35 -49.42
N PRO A 29 -10.16 -34.44 -48.89
CA PRO A 29 -11.10 -34.34 -47.80
C PRO A 29 -10.47 -33.51 -46.68
N ILE A 30 -11.20 -32.48 -46.22
CA ILE A 30 -10.86 -31.76 -45.00
C ILE A 30 -10.72 -32.85 -43.92
N PRO A 31 -9.57 -32.93 -43.21
CA PRO A 31 -9.43 -33.90 -42.13
C PRO A 31 -10.62 -33.71 -41.18
N GLU A 32 -11.40 -34.77 -40.92
CA GLU A 32 -12.36 -34.74 -39.82
C GLU A 32 -11.57 -34.37 -38.57
N GLU A 33 -12.03 -33.33 -37.84
CA GLU A 33 -11.48 -33.05 -36.52
C GLU A 33 -11.59 -34.32 -35.70
N PRO A 34 -10.50 -34.76 -35.04
CA PRO A 34 -10.53 -36.00 -34.28
C PRO A 34 -11.65 -35.96 -33.26
N GLU A 35 -12.49 -36.99 -33.23
CA GLU A 35 -13.61 -37.10 -32.30
C GLU A 35 -13.08 -36.98 -30.86
N VAL A 36 -13.49 -35.92 -30.15
CA VAL A 36 -13.07 -35.70 -28.77
C VAL A 36 -13.72 -36.76 -27.89
N ASN A 37 -12.90 -37.55 -27.21
CA ASN A 37 -13.34 -38.76 -26.54
C ASN A 37 -13.24 -38.61 -25.02
N GLY A 38 -13.97 -37.67 -24.40
CA GLY A 38 -13.97 -37.47 -22.94
C GLY A 38 -12.92 -36.48 -22.43
N PHE A 39 -12.57 -36.55 -21.14
CA PHE A 39 -11.76 -35.54 -20.45
C PHE A 39 -10.43 -36.10 -19.91
N CYS A 40 -9.45 -35.23 -19.75
CA CYS A 40 -8.20 -35.50 -19.04
C CYS A 40 -7.92 -34.35 -18.06
N LEU A 41 -7.90 -34.67 -16.76
CA LEU A 41 -7.54 -33.76 -15.68
C LEU A 41 -6.02 -33.79 -15.47
N MET A 42 -5.34 -32.70 -15.83
CA MET A 42 -3.89 -32.54 -15.69
C MET A 42 -3.58 -31.84 -14.37
N MET A 43 -2.98 -32.54 -13.40
CA MET A 43 -2.62 -31.99 -12.10
C MET A 43 -1.13 -31.72 -12.01
N TYR A 44 -0.74 -30.44 -11.93
CA TYR A 44 0.64 -29.99 -11.80
C TYR A 44 0.84 -29.32 -10.45
N ILE A 45 1.52 -30.01 -9.53
CA ILE A 45 1.43 -29.71 -8.10
C ILE A 45 2.79 -29.69 -7.41
N SER A 46 3.04 -28.62 -6.67
CA SER A 46 4.15 -28.47 -5.73
C SER A 46 3.62 -28.53 -4.31
N GLY A 47 4.18 -29.42 -3.49
CA GLY A 47 3.92 -29.44 -2.06
C GLY A 47 4.52 -28.23 -1.36
N GLY A 48 5.74 -27.83 -1.72
CA GLY A 48 6.41 -26.63 -1.20
C GLY A 48 6.89 -26.76 0.25
N ASP A 49 6.06 -27.30 1.15
CA ASP A 49 6.36 -27.64 2.55
C ASP A 49 5.71 -28.98 2.97
N MET A 50 6.03 -29.43 4.18
CA MET A 50 5.65 -30.75 4.65
C MET A 50 4.14 -30.89 4.91
N GLU A 51 3.48 -29.85 5.39
CA GLU A 51 2.04 -29.84 5.63
C GLU A 51 1.28 -30.02 4.32
N HIS A 52 1.64 -29.22 3.32
CA HIS A 52 0.96 -29.18 2.02
C HIS A 52 1.23 -30.42 1.17
N ASP A 53 2.37 -31.12 1.34
CA ASP A 53 2.65 -32.38 0.66
C ASP A 53 1.50 -33.40 0.80
N LEU A 54 1.01 -33.59 2.03
CA LEU A 54 0.00 -34.59 2.35
C LEU A 54 -1.41 -34.13 1.93
N ILE A 55 -1.68 -32.83 2.08
CA ILE A 55 -2.94 -32.22 1.66
C ILE A 55 -3.13 -32.36 0.15
N PHE A 56 -2.10 -32.02 -0.63
CA PHE A 56 -2.19 -32.15 -2.08
C PHE A 56 -2.17 -33.60 -2.56
N ALA A 57 -1.46 -34.51 -1.85
CA ALA A 57 -1.56 -35.93 -2.13
C ALA A 57 -3.00 -36.46 -1.96
N GLU A 58 -3.75 -35.95 -0.98
CA GLU A 58 -5.16 -36.29 -0.80
C GLU A 58 -6.05 -35.70 -1.91
N SER A 59 -5.79 -34.46 -2.36
CA SER A 59 -6.48 -33.87 -3.52
C SER A 59 -6.26 -34.70 -4.79
N ILE A 60 -5.02 -35.15 -5.03
CA ILE A 60 -4.65 -36.05 -6.12
C ILE A 60 -5.42 -37.37 -6.00
N ARG A 61 -5.48 -37.96 -4.81
CA ARG A 61 -6.19 -39.21 -4.57
C ARG A 61 -7.69 -39.08 -4.85
N GLN A 62 -8.34 -38.02 -4.35
CA GLN A 62 -9.77 -37.75 -4.60
C GLN A 62 -10.10 -37.64 -6.09
N ALA A 63 -9.23 -36.96 -6.86
CA ALA A 63 -9.39 -36.83 -8.30
C ALA A 63 -9.19 -38.16 -9.03
N THR A 64 -8.08 -38.85 -8.72
CA THR A 64 -7.67 -40.08 -9.43
C THR A 64 -8.57 -41.27 -9.12
N ASP A 65 -9.04 -41.44 -7.88
CA ASP A 65 -9.96 -42.53 -7.49
C ASP A 65 -11.34 -42.41 -8.17
N ALA A 66 -11.75 -41.20 -8.55
CA ALA A 66 -13.04 -40.94 -9.18
C ALA A 66 -13.05 -41.14 -10.71
N THR A 67 -11.87 -41.32 -11.32
CA THR A 67 -11.71 -41.48 -12.79
C THR A 67 -12.47 -42.68 -13.36
N GLY A 68 -12.76 -42.63 -14.65
CA GLY A 68 -13.46 -43.66 -15.42
C GLY A 68 -12.81 -43.87 -16.79
N ASP A 69 -13.56 -44.45 -17.74
CA ASP A 69 -13.14 -44.61 -19.14
C ASP A 69 -13.26 -43.28 -19.91
N ASP A 70 -14.23 -42.48 -19.51
CA ASP A 70 -14.61 -41.16 -19.99
C ASP A 70 -13.76 -40.01 -19.41
N VAL A 71 -13.25 -40.15 -18.18
CA VAL A 71 -12.38 -39.15 -17.54
C VAL A 71 -11.10 -39.79 -17.02
N SER A 72 -9.96 -39.40 -17.57
CA SER A 72 -8.63 -39.78 -17.10
C SER A 72 -7.95 -38.63 -16.34
N ALA A 73 -6.83 -38.92 -15.68
CA ALA A 73 -5.99 -37.89 -15.07
C ALA A 73 -4.50 -38.15 -15.30
N THR A 74 -3.73 -37.07 -15.35
CA THR A 74 -2.28 -37.08 -15.31
C THR A 74 -1.80 -36.22 -14.17
N VAL A 75 -0.72 -36.63 -13.50
CA VAL A 75 -0.24 -35.93 -12.30
C VAL A 75 1.27 -35.75 -12.42
N LEU A 76 1.77 -34.55 -12.14
CA LEU A 76 3.16 -34.31 -11.76
C LEU A 76 3.17 -33.66 -10.38
N PHE A 77 3.76 -34.34 -9.41
CA PHE A 77 3.82 -33.90 -8.02
C PHE A 77 5.28 -33.83 -7.57
N LYS A 78 5.70 -32.68 -7.03
CA LYS A 78 6.96 -32.52 -6.30
C LYS A 78 6.67 -32.29 -4.82
N ALA A 79 7.18 -33.17 -3.97
CA ALA A 79 7.13 -32.99 -2.53
C ALA A 79 8.25 -32.07 -2.02
N SER A 80 8.08 -31.51 -0.83
CA SER A 80 8.94 -30.49 -0.21
C SER A 80 10.42 -30.87 -0.06
N GLY A 81 10.74 -32.15 0.18
CA GLY A 81 12.09 -32.72 0.07
C GLY A 81 12.54 -33.62 1.22
N LYS A 82 13.73 -34.24 1.06
CA LYS A 82 14.31 -35.18 2.04
C LYS A 82 14.48 -34.62 3.46
N GLY A 83 14.63 -33.30 3.59
CA GLY A 83 14.81 -32.63 4.88
C GLY A 83 13.62 -32.86 5.82
N GLU A 84 12.43 -33.04 5.26
CA GLU A 84 11.17 -33.20 5.99
C GLU A 84 10.81 -34.67 6.26
N GLY A 85 11.60 -35.61 5.74
CA GLY A 85 11.43 -37.06 5.93
C GLY A 85 11.07 -37.82 4.65
N ASP A 86 11.13 -39.16 4.71
CA ASP A 86 10.99 -40.02 3.52
C ASP A 86 9.62 -39.88 2.81
N GLN A 87 8.56 -39.59 3.56
CA GLN A 87 7.20 -39.40 3.03
C GLN A 87 7.01 -38.06 2.31
N HIS A 88 7.91 -37.10 2.53
CA HIS A 88 7.91 -35.76 1.96
C HIS A 88 8.93 -35.61 0.83
N ASN A 89 9.42 -36.73 0.30
CA ASN A 89 10.54 -36.72 -0.64
C ASN A 89 10.20 -37.26 -2.03
N GLY A 90 10.53 -36.44 -3.03
CA GLY A 90 10.71 -36.85 -4.40
C GLY A 90 9.77 -36.15 -5.37
N VAL A 91 10.05 -36.34 -6.66
CA VAL A 91 9.17 -35.94 -7.75
C VAL A 91 8.60 -37.18 -8.39
N ARG A 92 7.30 -37.18 -8.64
CA ARG A 92 6.58 -38.33 -9.16
C ARG A 92 5.61 -37.87 -10.25
N ARG A 93 5.50 -38.72 -11.29
CA ARG A 93 4.57 -38.52 -12.39
C ARG A 93 3.64 -39.72 -12.48
N TYR A 94 2.34 -39.51 -12.65
CA TYR A 94 1.34 -40.57 -12.68
C TYR A 94 0.36 -40.40 -13.83
N THR A 95 -0.20 -41.53 -14.26
CA THR A 95 -1.42 -41.61 -15.08
C THR A 95 -2.51 -42.29 -14.26
N ALA A 96 -3.76 -41.86 -14.39
CA ALA A 96 -4.89 -42.50 -13.73
C ALA A 96 -6.07 -42.66 -14.70
N GLN A 97 -6.69 -43.84 -14.64
CA GLN A 97 -7.89 -44.19 -15.39
C GLN A 97 -8.63 -45.30 -14.64
N ASP A 98 -9.97 -45.31 -14.70
CA ASP A 98 -10.81 -46.30 -14.03
C ASP A 98 -10.52 -46.46 -12.51
N GLY A 99 -10.17 -45.36 -11.84
CA GLY A 99 -9.82 -45.35 -10.42
C GLY A 99 -8.45 -45.97 -10.11
N ILE A 100 -7.62 -46.24 -11.11
CA ILE A 100 -6.30 -46.87 -10.95
C ILE A 100 -5.20 -45.86 -11.28
N MET A 101 -4.51 -45.37 -10.25
CA MET A 101 -3.32 -44.54 -10.39
C MET A 101 -2.06 -45.40 -10.60
N THR A 102 -1.32 -45.11 -11.67
CA THR A 102 -0.08 -45.81 -12.06
C THR A 102 1.07 -44.83 -12.18
N GLU A 103 2.17 -45.10 -11.50
CA GLU A 103 3.40 -44.30 -11.56
C GLU A 103 4.13 -44.48 -12.90
N ASP A 104 4.49 -43.38 -13.55
CA ASP A 104 5.36 -43.37 -14.73
C ASP A 104 6.82 -43.53 -14.33
N ARG A 105 7.26 -44.79 -14.23
CA ARG A 105 8.64 -45.15 -13.90
C ARG A 105 9.68 -44.75 -14.96
N THR A 106 9.24 -44.25 -16.12
CA THR A 106 10.15 -43.74 -17.16
C THR A 106 10.51 -42.26 -16.93
N PHE A 107 9.79 -41.58 -16.05
CA PHE A 107 10.08 -40.21 -15.68
C PHE A 107 11.29 -40.16 -14.72
N GLY A 108 12.42 -39.69 -15.22
CA GLY A 108 13.63 -39.43 -14.44
C GLY A 108 13.76 -37.93 -14.15
N PRO A 109 13.27 -37.42 -13.01
CA PRO A 109 13.27 -35.98 -12.70
C PRO A 109 14.68 -35.40 -12.48
N GLY A 110 15.70 -36.24 -12.27
CA GLY A 110 17.00 -35.80 -11.77
C GLY A 110 16.95 -35.44 -10.28
N ASP A 111 18.10 -35.06 -9.72
CA ASP A 111 18.21 -34.74 -8.29
C ASP A 111 17.71 -33.32 -7.94
N ASP A 112 17.57 -32.43 -8.93
CA ASP A 112 17.25 -31.00 -8.76
C ASP A 112 16.14 -30.56 -9.73
N PHE A 113 15.00 -31.26 -9.68
CA PHE A 113 13.87 -30.95 -10.55
C PHE A 113 13.21 -29.63 -10.14
N ALA A 114 13.27 -28.64 -11.03
CA ALA A 114 12.64 -27.32 -10.83
C ALA A 114 11.19 -27.34 -11.32
N ILE A 115 10.23 -27.63 -10.44
CA ILE A 115 8.80 -27.65 -10.79
C ILE A 115 8.26 -26.26 -11.14
N THR A 116 8.94 -25.20 -10.73
CA THR A 116 8.55 -23.83 -11.07
C THR A 116 9.13 -23.33 -12.41
N ASP A 117 9.94 -24.15 -13.10
CA ASP A 117 10.39 -23.84 -14.46
C ASP A 117 9.26 -24.06 -15.46
N SER A 118 8.83 -23.00 -16.13
CA SER A 118 7.71 -23.01 -17.08
C SER A 118 7.88 -24.03 -18.21
N ARG A 119 9.11 -24.38 -18.58
CA ARG A 119 9.37 -25.43 -19.59
C ARG A 119 8.92 -26.81 -19.10
N GLN A 120 9.04 -27.09 -17.81
CA GLN A 120 8.58 -28.35 -17.23
C GLN A 120 7.05 -28.47 -17.30
N LEU A 121 6.33 -27.36 -17.11
CA LEU A 121 4.88 -27.33 -17.30
C LEU A 121 4.50 -27.54 -18.77
N THR A 122 5.17 -26.85 -19.71
CA THR A 122 4.96 -27.05 -21.16
C THR A 122 5.10 -28.52 -21.55
N GLU A 123 6.18 -29.17 -21.11
CA GLU A 123 6.44 -30.59 -21.39
C GLU A 123 5.45 -31.51 -20.69
N PHE A 124 5.00 -31.18 -19.48
CA PHE A 124 3.96 -31.94 -18.78
C PHE A 124 2.62 -31.90 -19.52
N ILE A 125 2.20 -30.73 -20.03
CA ILE A 125 0.95 -30.60 -20.80
C ILE A 125 1.04 -31.44 -22.08
N ARG A 126 2.15 -31.34 -22.82
CA ARG A 126 2.39 -32.16 -24.03
C ARG A 126 2.37 -33.65 -23.71
N TRP A 127 3.10 -34.07 -22.68
CA TRP A 127 3.11 -35.45 -22.24
C TRP A 127 1.72 -35.95 -21.85
N SER A 128 0.91 -35.12 -21.19
CA SER A 128 -0.45 -35.48 -20.81
C SER A 128 -1.35 -35.69 -22.03
N ALA A 129 -1.25 -34.82 -23.03
CA ALA A 129 -1.94 -34.95 -24.31
C ALA A 129 -1.44 -36.16 -25.13
N GLU A 130 -0.17 -36.54 -25.02
CA GLU A 130 0.35 -37.76 -25.64
C GLU A 130 -0.20 -39.03 -24.98
N LYS A 131 -0.39 -39.01 -23.64
CA LYS A 131 -0.95 -40.15 -22.91
C LYS A 131 -2.44 -40.33 -23.14
N TYR A 132 -3.16 -39.23 -23.20
CA TYR A 132 -4.61 -39.23 -23.42
C TYR A 132 -4.97 -38.28 -24.57
N PRO A 133 -4.71 -38.67 -25.83
CA PRO A 133 -4.94 -37.81 -26.98
C PRO A 133 -6.43 -37.59 -27.23
N ASN A 134 -6.76 -36.47 -27.87
CA ASN A 134 -8.11 -36.07 -28.26
C ASN A 134 -9.09 -36.04 -27.07
N ARG A 135 -8.66 -35.47 -25.95
CA ARG A 135 -9.50 -35.21 -24.77
C ARG A 135 -9.72 -33.72 -24.61
N HIS A 136 -10.81 -33.38 -23.93
CA HIS A 136 -10.96 -32.09 -23.26
C HIS A 136 -9.96 -32.00 -22.10
N TYR A 137 -9.17 -30.92 -22.04
CA TYR A 137 -8.06 -30.80 -21.09
C TYR A 137 -8.37 -29.76 -20.02
N ILE A 138 -8.31 -30.19 -18.76
CA ILE A 138 -8.51 -29.33 -17.59
C ILE A 138 -7.21 -29.34 -16.79
N LEU A 139 -6.58 -28.18 -16.66
CA LEU A 139 -5.31 -28.03 -15.96
C LEU A 139 -5.53 -27.51 -14.54
N VAL A 140 -5.01 -28.25 -13.55
CA VAL A 140 -4.97 -27.86 -12.15
C VAL A 140 -3.53 -27.46 -11.80
N ILE A 141 -3.36 -26.22 -11.34
CA ILE A 141 -2.12 -25.75 -10.72
C ILE A 141 -2.33 -25.76 -9.20
N GLY A 142 -1.55 -26.56 -8.47
CA GLY A 142 -1.71 -26.73 -7.02
C GLY A 142 -0.42 -26.44 -6.25
N GLY A 143 -0.51 -25.65 -5.20
CA GLY A 143 0.62 -25.27 -4.37
C GLY A 143 0.38 -23.93 -3.70
N HIS A 144 1.44 -23.40 -3.07
CA HIS A 144 1.42 -22.04 -2.55
C HIS A 144 1.26 -21.01 -3.68
N GLY A 145 0.36 -20.05 -3.45
CA GLY A 145 0.09 -18.93 -4.35
C GLY A 145 0.35 -17.57 -3.69
N SER A 146 0.54 -16.53 -4.49
CA SER A 146 0.75 -15.16 -4.00
C SER A 146 -0.02 -14.16 -4.85
N ASN A 147 -0.42 -13.07 -4.20
CA ASN A 147 -0.98 -11.88 -4.86
C ASN A 147 0.01 -11.27 -5.87
N PHE A 148 -0.49 -10.30 -6.63
CA PHE A 148 0.36 -9.43 -7.45
C PHE A 148 1.14 -8.42 -6.57
N THR A 149 2.36 -8.06 -7.00
CA THR A 149 3.63 -8.00 -6.24
C THR A 149 4.78 -7.16 -6.79
N PRO A 150 4.73 -6.02 -7.48
CA PRO A 150 5.81 -5.62 -8.39
C PRO A 150 7.21 -5.52 -7.75
N TYR A 151 7.35 -5.29 -6.43
CA TYR A 151 8.62 -5.40 -5.66
C TYR A 151 9.39 -6.68 -5.96
N ASN A 152 8.63 -7.76 -6.00
CA ASN A 152 9.12 -9.09 -6.09
C ASN A 152 9.48 -9.45 -7.55
N ASP A 153 9.18 -8.63 -8.57
CA ASP A 153 9.53 -8.91 -9.99
C ASP A 153 10.95 -8.42 -10.35
N LEU A 154 11.61 -7.70 -9.42
CA LEU A 154 12.94 -7.15 -9.62
C LEU A 154 14.03 -8.24 -9.60
N LYS A 155 14.97 -8.12 -10.54
CA LYS A 155 16.05 -9.10 -10.78
C LYS A 155 17.19 -9.09 -9.74
N GLU A 156 17.24 -8.11 -8.84
CA GLU A 156 18.40 -7.88 -7.97
C GLU A 156 18.16 -8.29 -6.52
N GLN A 157 17.92 -9.58 -6.30
CA GLN A 157 18.49 -10.27 -5.14
C GLN A 157 19.01 -11.63 -5.64
N GLU A 158 19.92 -12.27 -4.93
CA GLU A 158 20.34 -13.67 -5.18
C GLU A 158 19.17 -14.68 -5.03
N THR A 159 17.94 -14.18 -4.99
CA THR A 159 16.66 -14.87 -4.86
C THR A 159 15.85 -14.64 -6.16
N PRO A 160 15.26 -15.67 -6.76
CA PRO A 160 14.41 -15.53 -7.95
C PRO A 160 13.21 -14.58 -7.70
N PRO A 161 12.68 -13.92 -8.75
CA PRO A 161 11.54 -13.02 -8.63
C PRO A 161 10.29 -13.71 -8.05
N SER A 162 9.52 -12.98 -7.24
CA SER A 162 8.50 -13.44 -6.32
C SER A 162 7.06 -12.88 -6.51
N THR A 163 6.74 -12.18 -7.61
CA THR A 163 5.34 -11.72 -7.87
C THR A 163 4.53 -12.80 -8.56
N ARG A 164 3.20 -12.71 -8.47
CA ARG A 164 2.30 -13.49 -9.33
C ARG A 164 2.59 -14.99 -9.21
N ALA A 165 3.02 -15.43 -8.04
CA ALA A 165 3.40 -16.81 -7.83
C ALA A 165 2.12 -17.65 -7.96
N THR A 166 2.08 -18.42 -9.02
CA THR A 166 1.00 -19.39 -9.29
C THR A 166 1.30 -20.72 -8.62
N LEU A 167 2.60 -20.96 -8.39
CA LEU A 167 3.20 -22.12 -7.80
C LEU A 167 4.50 -21.72 -7.09
N TYR A 168 4.72 -22.21 -5.88
CA TYR A 168 5.91 -21.97 -5.06
C TYR A 168 6.53 -23.30 -4.60
N ASP A 169 7.85 -23.32 -4.55
CA ASP A 169 8.66 -24.48 -4.21
C ASP A 169 9.98 -24.02 -3.58
N SER A 170 10.04 -24.02 -2.25
CA SER A 170 11.09 -23.31 -1.51
C SER A 170 11.23 -21.88 -2.07
N TYR A 171 12.43 -21.35 -2.30
CA TYR A 171 12.58 -19.97 -2.81
C TYR A 171 12.27 -19.76 -4.31
N HIS A 172 11.83 -20.80 -5.03
CA HIS A 172 11.52 -20.70 -6.46
C HIS A 172 10.01 -20.57 -6.70
N ARG A 173 9.65 -19.82 -7.74
CA ARG A 173 8.26 -19.48 -8.08
C ARG A 173 8.06 -19.50 -9.59
N MET A 174 6.85 -19.87 -10.03
CA MET A 174 6.40 -19.68 -11.41
C MET A 174 5.48 -18.46 -11.48
N THR A 175 5.85 -17.46 -12.28
CA THR A 175 5.04 -16.24 -12.44
C THR A 175 3.79 -16.47 -13.30
N SER A 176 2.76 -15.63 -13.18
CA SER A 176 1.57 -15.72 -14.04
C SER A 176 1.87 -15.64 -15.53
N ALA A 177 2.81 -14.78 -15.93
CA ALA A 177 3.24 -14.68 -17.33
C ALA A 177 3.89 -15.97 -17.81
N GLN A 178 4.78 -16.56 -17.00
CA GLN A 178 5.40 -17.85 -17.28
C GLN A 178 4.39 -18.99 -17.40
N LEU A 179 3.37 -19.02 -16.52
CA LEU A 179 2.27 -19.99 -16.59
C LEU A 179 1.48 -19.84 -17.89
N GLY A 180 1.02 -18.63 -18.22
CA GLY A 180 0.27 -18.37 -19.46
C GLY A 180 1.08 -18.73 -20.70
N ASP A 181 2.36 -18.39 -20.73
CA ASP A 181 3.26 -18.73 -21.83
C ASP A 181 3.52 -20.23 -21.94
N ALA A 182 3.69 -20.94 -20.83
CA ALA A 182 3.87 -22.40 -20.84
C ALA A 182 2.66 -23.11 -21.48
N ILE A 183 1.45 -22.69 -21.08
CA ILE A 183 0.21 -23.25 -21.63
C ILE A 183 0.14 -22.98 -23.14
N ARG A 184 0.33 -21.74 -23.59
CA ARG A 184 0.30 -21.40 -25.03
C ARG A 184 1.38 -22.14 -25.83
N GLN A 185 2.60 -22.24 -25.29
CA GLN A 185 3.71 -22.93 -25.93
C GLN A 185 3.51 -24.44 -26.01
N SER A 186 2.68 -25.03 -25.14
CA SER A 186 2.36 -26.46 -25.22
C SER A 186 1.69 -26.83 -26.55
N GLY A 187 0.98 -25.87 -27.17
CA GLY A 187 0.20 -26.07 -28.38
C GLY A 187 -1.11 -26.84 -28.16
N GLN A 188 -1.47 -27.13 -26.90
CA GLN A 188 -2.73 -27.76 -26.53
C GLN A 188 -3.78 -26.70 -26.18
N HIS A 189 -5.02 -26.96 -26.56
CA HIS A 189 -6.16 -26.17 -26.11
C HIS A 189 -6.58 -26.65 -24.72
N ILE A 190 -6.74 -25.72 -23.78
CA ILE A 190 -7.12 -26.00 -22.39
C ILE A 190 -8.52 -25.46 -22.16
N ASP A 191 -9.48 -26.32 -21.82
CA ASP A 191 -10.87 -25.92 -21.57
C ASP A 191 -10.99 -25.16 -20.24
N ALA A 192 -10.20 -25.53 -19.23
CA ALA A 192 -10.22 -24.86 -17.93
C ALA A 192 -8.87 -24.88 -17.22
N LEU A 193 -8.56 -23.76 -16.57
CA LEU A 193 -7.51 -23.60 -15.60
C LEU A 193 -8.13 -23.51 -14.19
N ILE A 194 -7.76 -24.44 -13.31
CA ILE A 194 -8.18 -24.46 -11.91
C ILE A 194 -6.98 -24.09 -11.05
N MET A 195 -7.12 -23.00 -10.32
CA MET A 195 -6.12 -22.53 -9.38
C MET A 195 -6.43 -23.08 -7.99
N ASN A 196 -5.73 -24.15 -7.62
CA ASN A 196 -5.69 -24.65 -6.25
C ASN A 196 -4.52 -24.01 -5.50
N SER A 197 -4.50 -22.68 -5.53
CA SER A 197 -3.50 -21.82 -4.90
C SER A 197 -4.13 -20.46 -4.54
N CYS A 198 -3.58 -19.81 -3.50
CA CYS A 198 -4.12 -18.57 -2.92
C CYS A 198 -3.93 -17.34 -3.82
N ASN A 199 -4.85 -16.37 -3.76
CA ASN A 199 -4.75 -15.02 -4.36
C ASN A 199 -4.60 -15.00 -5.89
N GLN A 200 -5.36 -15.84 -6.59
CA GLN A 200 -5.32 -16.01 -8.05
C GLN A 200 -6.50 -15.32 -8.77
N GLY A 201 -7.24 -14.45 -8.08
CA GLY A 201 -8.34 -13.59 -8.59
C GLY A 201 -7.92 -12.12 -8.75
N ASN A 202 -6.75 -11.90 -9.32
CA ASN A 202 -6.16 -10.57 -9.49
C ASN A 202 -6.20 -10.17 -10.97
N ILE A 203 -6.57 -8.91 -11.26
CA ILE A 203 -6.81 -8.44 -12.63
C ILE A 203 -5.50 -8.43 -13.45
N GLU A 204 -4.37 -8.14 -12.81
CA GLU A 204 -3.06 -8.18 -13.47
C GLU A 204 -2.67 -9.61 -13.89
N MET A 205 -3.02 -10.61 -13.07
CA MET A 205 -2.80 -12.02 -13.39
C MET A 205 -3.75 -12.49 -14.50
N LEU A 206 -5.01 -12.06 -14.46
CA LEU A 206 -6.02 -12.35 -15.47
C LEU A 206 -5.57 -11.86 -16.87
N ALA A 207 -4.95 -10.68 -16.94
CA ALA A 207 -4.34 -10.19 -18.17
C ALA A 207 -3.24 -11.13 -18.69
N GLU A 208 -2.40 -11.71 -17.85
CA GLU A 208 -1.35 -12.64 -18.34
C GLU A 208 -1.92 -13.97 -18.87
N TRP A 209 -3.11 -14.37 -18.42
CA TRP A 209 -3.74 -15.65 -18.77
C TRP A 209 -4.79 -15.57 -19.88
N GLU A 210 -5.12 -14.38 -20.38
CA GLU A 210 -6.05 -14.25 -21.50
C GLU A 210 -5.64 -15.16 -22.67
N GLY A 211 -6.57 -15.99 -23.13
CA GLY A 211 -6.36 -16.93 -24.23
C GLY A 211 -5.48 -18.14 -23.89
N ALA A 212 -5.08 -18.33 -22.62
CA ALA A 212 -4.38 -19.55 -22.18
C ALA A 212 -5.35 -20.71 -21.90
N ALA A 213 -6.57 -20.42 -21.48
CA ALA A 213 -7.65 -21.40 -21.32
C ALA A 213 -9.00 -20.75 -21.67
N ASP A 214 -10.08 -21.54 -21.69
CA ASP A 214 -11.42 -20.97 -21.87
C ASP A 214 -12.01 -20.43 -20.57
N LEU A 215 -11.83 -21.19 -19.49
CA LEU A 215 -12.35 -20.88 -18.16
C LEU A 215 -11.23 -20.83 -17.12
N LEU A 216 -11.42 -19.99 -16.11
CA LEU A 216 -10.60 -19.91 -14.90
C LEU A 216 -11.49 -20.17 -13.69
N LEU A 217 -11.08 -21.05 -12.77
CA LEU A 217 -11.58 -21.11 -11.40
C LEU A 217 -10.47 -20.59 -10.47
N GLY A 218 -10.73 -19.46 -9.81
CA GLY A 218 -9.75 -18.78 -8.94
C GLY A 218 -10.38 -18.14 -7.71
N SER A 219 -9.53 -17.55 -6.87
CA SER A 219 -9.94 -16.81 -5.67
C SER A 219 -9.10 -15.54 -5.51
N PRO A 220 -9.70 -14.37 -5.26
CA PRO A 220 -8.97 -13.14 -4.94
C PRO A 220 -8.35 -13.16 -3.53
N PHE A 221 -8.68 -14.17 -2.72
CA PHE A 221 -8.21 -14.34 -1.35
C PHE A 221 -7.36 -15.61 -1.20
N VAL A 222 -6.86 -15.82 0.01
CA VAL A 222 -6.39 -17.13 0.43
C VAL A 222 -7.51 -18.16 0.31
N ILE A 223 -7.16 -19.40 -0.03
CA ILE A 223 -8.07 -20.54 -0.02
C ILE A 223 -7.69 -21.50 1.12
N PRO A 224 -8.64 -22.22 1.73
CA PRO A 224 -8.32 -23.22 2.73
C PRO A 224 -7.58 -24.42 2.14
N ASP A 225 -6.72 -25.04 2.94
CA ASP A 225 -6.02 -26.31 2.63
C ASP A 225 -6.97 -27.44 2.22
N LEU A 226 -8.24 -27.37 2.59
CA LEU A 226 -9.27 -28.34 2.18
C LEU A 226 -9.50 -28.39 0.66
N ALA A 227 -9.02 -27.38 -0.09
CA ALA A 227 -9.09 -27.30 -1.54
C ALA A 227 -10.53 -27.48 -2.09
N TYR A 228 -10.64 -27.88 -3.36
CA TYR A 228 -11.91 -28.16 -4.02
C TYR A 228 -12.29 -29.65 -3.92
N ASP A 229 -13.59 -29.94 -3.97
CA ASP A 229 -14.13 -31.31 -4.03
C ASP A 229 -13.88 -31.94 -5.41
N TYR A 230 -12.69 -32.51 -5.59
CA TYR A 230 -12.27 -33.13 -6.85
C TYR A 230 -13.06 -34.40 -7.19
N THR A 231 -13.51 -35.16 -6.18
CA THR A 231 -14.33 -36.36 -6.41
C THR A 231 -15.64 -35.97 -7.10
N SER A 232 -16.34 -34.95 -6.60
CA SER A 232 -17.57 -34.49 -7.25
C SER A 232 -17.30 -33.80 -8.59
N LEU A 233 -16.20 -33.04 -8.73
CA LEU A 233 -15.80 -32.44 -10.01
C LEU A 233 -15.63 -33.50 -11.10
N VAL A 234 -14.87 -34.57 -10.83
CA VAL A 234 -14.66 -35.66 -11.80
C VAL A 234 -15.99 -36.36 -12.10
N ASN A 235 -16.81 -36.65 -11.09
CA ASN A 235 -18.12 -37.27 -11.29
C ASN A 235 -19.09 -36.40 -12.12
N ASP A 236 -19.01 -35.08 -12.02
CA ASP A 236 -19.80 -34.15 -12.84
C ASP A 236 -19.45 -34.31 -14.32
N LEU A 237 -18.15 -34.34 -14.66
CA LEU A 237 -17.67 -34.57 -16.02
C LEU A 237 -18.12 -35.93 -16.56
N ARG A 238 -18.04 -36.98 -15.74
CA ARG A 238 -18.48 -38.34 -16.09
C ARG A 238 -19.98 -38.44 -16.35
N GLN A 239 -20.76 -37.56 -15.73
CA GLN A 239 -22.20 -37.45 -15.97
C GLN A 239 -22.53 -36.67 -17.26
N GLY A 240 -21.52 -36.26 -18.03
CA GLY A 240 -21.67 -35.52 -19.27
C GLY A 240 -21.99 -34.04 -19.08
N ARG A 241 -21.73 -33.47 -17.90
CA ARG A 241 -21.85 -32.02 -17.68
C ARG A 241 -20.78 -31.28 -18.49
N SER A 242 -21.09 -30.05 -18.89
CA SER A 242 -20.08 -29.18 -19.50
C SER A 242 -19.02 -28.77 -18.48
N VAL A 243 -17.84 -28.33 -18.96
CA VAL A 243 -16.77 -27.83 -18.10
C VAL A 243 -17.26 -26.60 -17.30
N GLU A 244 -17.97 -25.68 -17.93
CA GLU A 244 -18.52 -24.49 -17.28
C GLU A 244 -19.53 -24.82 -16.16
N GLU A 245 -20.46 -25.75 -16.40
CA GLU A 245 -21.41 -26.21 -15.38
C GLU A 245 -20.67 -26.89 -14.22
N THR A 246 -19.67 -27.72 -14.54
CA THR A 246 -18.85 -28.42 -13.56
C THR A 246 -18.08 -27.47 -12.65
N LEU A 247 -17.44 -26.43 -13.21
CA LEU A 247 -16.73 -25.42 -12.41
C LEU A 247 -17.70 -24.59 -11.56
N THR A 248 -18.89 -24.27 -12.10
CA THR A 248 -19.93 -23.55 -11.35
C THR A 248 -20.39 -24.35 -10.13
N LEU A 249 -20.62 -25.66 -10.30
CA LEU A 249 -20.97 -26.56 -9.20
C LEU A 249 -19.81 -26.73 -8.21
N THR A 250 -18.58 -26.77 -8.70
CA THR A 250 -17.37 -26.84 -7.87
C THR A 250 -17.24 -25.60 -6.98
N ALA A 251 -17.37 -24.40 -7.54
CA ALA A 251 -17.36 -23.15 -6.79
C ALA A 251 -18.50 -23.08 -5.74
N HIS A 252 -19.69 -23.55 -6.11
CA HIS A 252 -20.82 -23.64 -5.18
C HIS A 252 -20.56 -24.62 -4.02
N ARG A 253 -20.03 -25.81 -4.30
CA ARG A 253 -19.67 -26.79 -3.26
C ARG A 253 -18.55 -26.28 -2.36
N ALA A 254 -17.55 -25.60 -2.93
CA ALA A 254 -16.48 -24.97 -2.17
C ALA A 254 -17.05 -23.99 -1.15
N MET A 255 -17.91 -23.05 -1.56
CA MET A 255 -18.52 -22.12 -0.60
C MET A 255 -19.41 -22.80 0.42
N ASN A 256 -20.17 -23.84 0.05
CA ASN A 256 -20.98 -24.57 1.04
C ASN A 256 -20.14 -25.18 2.17
N LEU A 257 -18.95 -25.67 1.86
CA LEU A 257 -18.03 -26.24 2.85
C LEU A 257 -17.29 -25.13 3.60
N TRP A 258 -16.76 -24.15 2.85
CA TRP A 258 -15.92 -23.10 3.40
C TRP A 258 -16.71 -22.04 4.20
N GLN A 259 -18.04 -21.99 4.05
CA GLN A 259 -18.92 -21.18 4.89
C GLN A 259 -18.69 -21.44 6.38
N GLU A 260 -18.26 -22.65 6.75
CA GLU A 260 -17.99 -22.96 8.15
C GLU A 260 -16.82 -22.15 8.73
N PHE A 261 -15.79 -21.83 7.95
CA PHE A 261 -14.70 -20.95 8.40
C PHE A 261 -15.21 -19.55 8.74
N HIS A 262 -16.13 -19.03 7.92
CA HIS A 262 -16.78 -17.76 8.18
C HIS A 262 -17.69 -17.83 9.42
N ASN A 263 -18.48 -18.90 9.57
CA ASN A 263 -19.37 -19.09 10.72
C ASN A 263 -18.62 -19.20 12.05
N GLN A 264 -17.37 -19.67 12.00
CA GLN A 264 -16.46 -19.75 13.14
C GLN A 264 -15.59 -18.48 13.30
N GLU A 265 -15.87 -17.42 12.53
CA GLU A 265 -15.13 -16.14 12.54
C GLU A 265 -13.63 -16.32 12.29
N VAL A 266 -13.24 -17.32 11.47
CA VAL A 266 -11.84 -17.60 11.13
C VAL A 266 -11.38 -16.74 9.96
N VAL A 267 -12.12 -16.79 8.83
CA VAL A 267 -11.74 -16.07 7.61
C VAL A 267 -12.93 -15.87 6.67
N GLY A 268 -12.93 -14.72 5.98
CA GLY A 268 -13.79 -14.46 4.83
C GLY A 268 -13.19 -14.97 3.52
N LEU A 269 -13.98 -15.71 2.74
CA LEU A 269 -13.53 -16.36 1.50
C LEU A 269 -14.45 -16.02 0.31
N ALA A 270 -13.85 -15.99 -0.88
CA ALA A 270 -14.53 -15.80 -2.16
C ALA A 270 -13.93 -16.70 -3.26
N VAL A 271 -14.73 -17.11 -4.23
CA VAL A 271 -14.28 -17.82 -5.45
C VAL A 271 -15.05 -17.34 -6.66
N GLU A 272 -14.39 -17.39 -7.81
CA GLU A 272 -14.94 -16.96 -9.08
C GLU A 272 -14.62 -17.94 -10.20
N VAL A 273 -15.57 -18.07 -11.12
CA VAL A 273 -15.40 -18.75 -12.40
C VAL A 273 -15.57 -17.74 -13.51
N SER A 274 -14.56 -17.61 -14.37
CA SER A 274 -14.48 -16.56 -15.38
C SER A 274 -14.11 -17.13 -16.74
N ARG A 275 -14.73 -16.60 -17.80
CA ARG A 275 -14.34 -16.88 -19.19
C ARG A 275 -13.12 -16.02 -19.53
N ILE A 276 -12.00 -16.66 -19.85
CA ILE A 276 -10.71 -15.97 -20.03
C ILE A 276 -10.15 -16.13 -21.45
N ARG A 277 -10.88 -16.75 -22.38
CA ARG A 277 -10.43 -16.93 -23.76
C ARG A 277 -10.15 -15.60 -24.48
N ASP A 278 -11.09 -14.65 -24.34
CA ASP A 278 -11.01 -13.31 -24.93
C ASP A 278 -11.55 -12.31 -23.92
N LEU A 279 -10.65 -11.47 -23.43
CA LEU A 279 -10.90 -10.41 -22.45
C LEU A 279 -10.70 -9.03 -23.09
N THR A 280 -10.49 -8.96 -24.41
CA THR A 280 -10.37 -7.70 -25.15
C THR A 280 -11.48 -6.70 -24.83
N PRO A 281 -12.78 -7.10 -24.74
CA PRO A 281 -13.83 -6.16 -24.37
C PRO A 281 -13.67 -5.56 -22.97
N LEU A 282 -13.14 -6.32 -22.01
CA LEU A 282 -12.88 -5.88 -20.64
C LEU A 282 -11.75 -4.86 -20.61
N TRP A 283 -10.64 -5.14 -21.28
CA TRP A 283 -9.52 -4.22 -21.37
C TRP A 283 -9.89 -2.90 -22.02
N GLU A 284 -10.66 -2.95 -23.10
CA GLU A 284 -11.10 -1.76 -23.80
C GLU A 284 -12.05 -0.90 -22.95
N ILE A 285 -13.00 -1.50 -22.23
CA ILE A 285 -13.89 -0.71 -21.37
C ILE A 285 -13.18 -0.17 -20.13
N LEU A 286 -12.24 -0.91 -19.53
CA LEU A 286 -11.42 -0.42 -18.43
C LEU A 286 -10.55 0.76 -18.86
N ARG A 287 -9.83 0.65 -19.98
CA ARG A 287 -9.04 1.73 -20.57
C ARG A 287 -9.91 2.98 -20.82
N GLN A 288 -11.05 2.80 -21.48
CA GLN A 288 -12.01 3.89 -21.74
C GLN A 288 -12.49 4.57 -20.45
N THR A 289 -12.77 3.80 -19.41
CA THR A 289 -13.24 4.32 -18.11
C THR A 289 -12.14 5.11 -17.40
N ILE A 290 -10.92 4.54 -17.35
CA ILE A 290 -9.75 5.15 -16.71
C ILE A 290 -9.34 6.46 -17.44
N GLU A 291 -9.35 6.46 -18.77
CA GLU A 291 -9.10 7.65 -19.57
C GLU A 291 -10.15 8.75 -19.32
N GLU A 292 -11.43 8.39 -19.26
CA GLU A 292 -12.50 9.34 -18.96
C GLU A 292 -12.35 9.93 -17.55
N MET A 293 -12.01 9.09 -16.57
CA MET A 293 -11.70 9.55 -15.21
C MET A 293 -10.55 10.56 -15.24
N GLY A 294 -9.42 10.23 -15.85
CA GLY A 294 -8.27 11.14 -15.97
C GLY A 294 -8.61 12.47 -16.66
N ASN A 295 -9.39 12.43 -17.75
CA ASN A 295 -9.78 13.62 -18.51
C ASN A 295 -10.75 14.55 -17.77
N THR A 296 -11.49 14.02 -16.80
CA THR A 296 -12.59 14.74 -16.14
C THR A 296 -12.27 15.19 -14.72
N MET A 297 -11.08 14.91 -14.17
CA MET A 297 -10.75 15.20 -12.78
C MET A 297 -11.02 16.65 -12.34
N SER A 298 -10.80 17.64 -13.21
CA SER A 298 -11.04 19.07 -12.93
C SER A 298 -12.50 19.51 -13.12
N GLY A 299 -13.36 18.64 -13.64
CA GLY A 299 -14.80 18.87 -13.73
C GLY A 299 -15.43 19.00 -12.35
N VAL A 300 -16.51 19.76 -12.24
CA VAL A 300 -17.16 20.08 -10.96
C VAL A 300 -18.47 19.30 -10.82
N ASN A 301 -18.67 18.70 -9.65
CA ASN A 301 -19.91 18.04 -9.27
C ASN A 301 -21.01 19.05 -8.93
N PHE A 302 -22.20 18.81 -9.46
CA PHE A 302 -23.41 19.59 -9.17
C PHE A 302 -24.52 18.79 -8.50
N THR A 303 -24.27 17.51 -8.20
CA THR A 303 -25.20 16.68 -7.44
C THR A 303 -25.14 17.04 -5.95
N THR A 304 -26.27 16.92 -5.27
CA THR A 304 -26.40 17.18 -3.83
C THR A 304 -26.58 15.90 -3.01
N ASP A 305 -26.66 14.76 -3.68
CA ASP A 305 -26.88 13.47 -3.04
C ASP A 305 -25.56 12.93 -2.51
N ALA A 306 -25.53 12.64 -1.21
CA ALA A 306 -24.38 12.00 -0.58
C ALA A 306 -24.18 10.58 -1.17
N PRO A 307 -22.92 10.10 -1.28
CA PRO A 307 -21.69 10.67 -0.72
C PRO A 307 -21.02 11.77 -1.59
N ALA A 308 -21.53 12.04 -2.79
CA ALA A 308 -21.02 13.15 -3.60
C ALA A 308 -21.21 14.51 -2.90
N LYS A 309 -20.23 15.40 -3.09
CA LYS A 309 -20.22 16.73 -2.48
C LYS A 309 -20.39 17.81 -3.55
N TYR A 310 -21.43 18.62 -3.43
CA TYR A 310 -21.73 19.70 -4.35
C TYR A 310 -20.58 20.72 -4.40
N GLY A 311 -20.17 21.13 -5.60
CA GLY A 311 -19.15 22.16 -5.83
C GLY A 311 -17.72 21.66 -5.73
N GLN A 312 -17.49 20.41 -5.33
CA GLN A 312 -16.18 19.77 -5.42
C GLN A 312 -15.89 19.29 -6.83
N THR A 313 -14.61 19.13 -7.12
CA THR A 313 -14.16 18.49 -8.35
C THR A 313 -14.45 16.99 -8.37
N TYR A 314 -14.50 16.39 -9.55
CA TYR A 314 -14.61 14.94 -9.69
C TYR A 314 -13.36 14.24 -9.14
N GLY A 315 -12.17 14.82 -9.30
CA GLY A 315 -10.92 14.31 -8.74
C GLY A 315 -10.96 14.17 -7.20
N GLU A 316 -11.53 15.13 -6.48
CA GLU A 316 -11.77 15.01 -5.03
C GLU A 316 -12.69 13.82 -4.70
N GLY A 317 -13.68 13.54 -5.54
CA GLY A 317 -14.55 12.37 -5.41
C GLY A 317 -13.84 11.06 -5.70
N TYR A 318 -12.99 11.02 -6.73
CA TYR A 318 -12.19 9.84 -7.07
C TYR A 318 -11.20 9.50 -5.94
N LEU A 319 -10.57 10.51 -5.32
CA LEU A 319 -9.73 10.31 -4.14
C LEU A 319 -10.51 9.75 -2.96
N ARG A 320 -11.72 10.26 -2.68
CA ARG A 320 -12.56 9.67 -1.62
C ARG A 320 -12.90 8.21 -1.90
N ALA A 321 -13.31 7.90 -3.13
CA ALA A 321 -13.55 6.52 -3.55
C ALA A 321 -12.31 5.67 -3.31
N LEU A 322 -11.13 6.14 -3.76
CA LEU A 322 -9.87 5.42 -3.58
C LEU A 322 -9.57 5.18 -2.11
N HIS A 323 -9.60 6.22 -1.27
CA HIS A 323 -9.35 6.10 0.16
C HIS A 323 -10.31 5.13 0.83
N SER A 324 -11.60 5.17 0.48
CA SER A 324 -12.61 4.26 1.04
C SER A 324 -12.39 2.79 0.67
N LYS A 325 -11.76 2.52 -0.49
CA LYS A 325 -11.56 1.15 -1.00
C LYS A 325 -10.17 0.61 -0.70
N VAL A 326 -9.15 1.46 -0.61
CA VAL A 326 -7.76 1.08 -0.27
C VAL A 326 -7.57 0.91 1.23
N SER A 327 -8.27 1.68 2.07
CA SER A 327 -8.18 1.55 3.52
C SER A 327 -8.47 0.12 3.95
N HIS A 328 -7.58 -0.47 4.74
CA HIS A 328 -7.77 -1.80 5.32
C HIS A 328 -8.64 -1.69 6.56
N ASP A 329 -9.87 -2.18 6.48
CA ASP A 329 -10.75 -2.26 7.64
C ASP A 329 -10.35 -3.51 8.45
N TYR A 330 -9.48 -3.31 9.45
CA TYR A 330 -9.05 -4.38 10.35
C TYR A 330 -10.16 -4.87 11.28
N ASP A 331 -11.26 -4.11 11.41
CA ASP A 331 -12.43 -4.53 12.18
C ASP A 331 -13.40 -5.38 11.31
N ASP A 332 -13.26 -5.34 9.98
CA ASP A 332 -13.94 -6.25 9.06
C ASP A 332 -13.13 -7.55 8.91
N PHE A 333 -13.55 -8.58 9.66
CA PHE A 333 -12.93 -9.91 9.61
C PHE A 333 -12.85 -10.49 8.19
N PHE A 334 -13.75 -10.09 7.29
CA PHE A 334 -13.72 -10.55 5.90
C PHE A 334 -12.52 -9.94 5.16
N GLN A 335 -12.25 -8.66 5.41
CA GLN A 335 -11.17 -7.92 4.77
C GLN A 335 -9.80 -8.20 5.40
N THR A 336 -9.74 -8.80 6.59
CA THR A 336 -8.49 -9.08 7.30
C THR A 336 -7.47 -9.89 6.48
N MET A 337 -7.94 -10.76 5.56
CA MET A 337 -7.09 -11.58 4.69
C MET A 337 -6.90 -11.01 3.29
N ARG A 338 -7.38 -9.79 3.03
CA ARG A 338 -7.19 -9.11 1.74
C ARG A 338 -5.70 -8.83 1.55
N PRO A 339 -5.15 -9.02 0.33
CA PRO A 339 -3.81 -8.57 -0.01
C PRO A 339 -3.54 -7.09 0.35
N TYR A 340 -2.39 -6.80 0.97
CA TYR A 340 -1.93 -5.41 1.17
C TYR A 340 -1.82 -4.69 -0.18
N TYR A 341 -2.12 -3.39 -0.17
CA TYR A 341 -2.10 -2.53 -1.35
C TYR A 341 -2.97 -3.02 -2.52
N SER A 342 -3.98 -3.83 -2.24
CA SER A 342 -5.00 -4.23 -3.23
C SER A 342 -6.33 -3.51 -2.96
N LEU A 343 -7.01 -3.12 -4.05
CA LEU A 343 -8.41 -2.70 -4.03
C LEU A 343 -9.24 -3.63 -4.92
N ASP A 344 -10.53 -3.75 -4.66
CA ASP A 344 -11.46 -4.30 -5.65
C ASP A 344 -11.68 -3.27 -6.76
N LEU A 345 -11.21 -3.57 -7.97
CA LEU A 345 -11.24 -2.64 -9.10
C LEU A 345 -12.67 -2.31 -9.51
N VAL A 346 -13.57 -3.30 -9.49
CA VAL A 346 -14.94 -3.10 -9.96
C VAL A 346 -15.70 -2.22 -8.97
N ASP A 347 -15.66 -2.57 -7.68
CA ASP A 347 -16.28 -1.79 -6.61
C ASP A 347 -15.67 -0.38 -6.51
N PHE A 348 -14.36 -0.21 -6.75
CA PHE A 348 -13.75 1.12 -6.86
C PHE A 348 -14.35 1.93 -8.01
N LEU A 349 -14.51 1.37 -9.20
CA LEU A 349 -15.07 2.09 -10.35
C LEU A 349 -16.54 2.48 -10.13
N HIS A 350 -17.35 1.61 -9.49
CA HIS A 350 -18.69 1.97 -9.05
C HIS A 350 -18.66 3.09 -8.00
N ALA A 351 -17.77 3.00 -7.01
CA ALA A 351 -17.62 4.03 -5.99
C ALA A 351 -17.18 5.38 -6.57
N VAL A 352 -16.27 5.39 -7.55
CA VAL A 352 -15.83 6.61 -8.27
C VAL A 352 -17.03 7.33 -8.87
N TYR A 353 -17.96 6.63 -9.52
CA TYR A 353 -19.17 7.24 -10.06
C TYR A 353 -20.03 7.89 -8.96
N VAL A 354 -20.25 7.19 -7.86
CA VAL A 354 -21.13 7.62 -6.75
C VAL A 354 -20.49 8.74 -5.92
N GLU A 355 -19.22 8.62 -5.55
CA GLU A 355 -18.47 9.58 -4.72
C GLU A 355 -18.16 10.88 -5.45
N SER A 356 -17.92 10.82 -6.76
CA SER A 356 -17.66 12.03 -7.56
C SER A 356 -18.94 12.73 -8.00
N GLY A 357 -20.05 12.00 -8.14
CA GLY A 357 -21.22 12.52 -8.83
C GLY A 357 -20.99 12.80 -10.33
N ASN A 358 -19.91 12.25 -10.92
CA ASN A 358 -19.63 12.38 -12.34
C ASN A 358 -20.61 11.50 -13.13
N MET A 359 -21.76 12.08 -13.47
CA MET A 359 -22.79 11.42 -14.26
C MET A 359 -22.31 10.95 -15.64
N GLY A 360 -21.22 11.53 -16.16
CA GLY A 360 -20.60 11.11 -17.43
C GLY A 360 -20.06 9.68 -17.41
N LEU A 361 -19.66 9.18 -16.23
CA LEU A 361 -19.16 7.81 -16.09
C LEU A 361 -20.26 6.74 -16.20
N ALA A 362 -21.55 7.12 -16.11
CA ALA A 362 -22.65 6.16 -16.12
C ALA A 362 -22.62 5.22 -17.35
N PHE A 363 -22.30 5.75 -18.54
CA PHE A 363 -22.20 4.94 -19.76
C PHE A 363 -21.09 3.88 -19.65
N TYR A 364 -19.94 4.25 -19.08
CA TYR A 364 -18.77 3.39 -18.96
C TYR A 364 -19.00 2.29 -17.92
N ILE A 365 -19.51 2.67 -16.74
CA ILE A 365 -19.80 1.71 -15.65
C ILE A 365 -20.86 0.70 -16.07
N ASN A 366 -21.97 1.12 -16.71
CA ASN A 366 -22.98 0.18 -17.18
C ASN A 366 -22.46 -0.76 -18.29
N ARG A 367 -21.52 -0.28 -19.13
CA ARG A 367 -20.87 -1.14 -20.14
C ARG A 367 -19.88 -2.10 -19.50
N LEU A 368 -19.15 -1.68 -18.48
CA LEU A 368 -18.28 -2.55 -17.69
C LEU A 368 -19.11 -3.69 -17.08
N ASP A 369 -20.24 -3.38 -16.45
CA ASP A 369 -21.15 -4.39 -15.89
C ASP A 369 -21.69 -5.36 -16.94
N GLY A 370 -22.05 -4.84 -18.13
CA GLY A 370 -22.45 -5.67 -19.26
C GLY A 370 -21.35 -6.64 -19.68
N VAL A 371 -20.12 -6.15 -19.86
CA VAL A 371 -18.96 -6.98 -20.23
C VAL A 371 -18.63 -8.01 -19.13
N LEU A 372 -18.66 -7.60 -17.85
CA LEU A 372 -18.43 -8.50 -16.73
C LEU A 372 -19.49 -9.60 -16.65
N SER A 373 -20.75 -9.31 -16.99
CA SER A 373 -21.82 -10.32 -17.00
C SER A 373 -21.61 -11.42 -18.05
N ASP A 374 -20.89 -11.12 -19.13
CA ASP A 374 -20.50 -12.09 -20.15
C ASP A 374 -19.23 -12.87 -19.75
N ILE A 375 -18.39 -12.31 -18.88
CA ILE A 375 -17.11 -12.89 -18.45
C ILE A 375 -17.29 -13.75 -17.19
N VAL A 376 -17.95 -13.23 -16.17
CA VAL A 376 -18.10 -13.89 -14.87
C VAL A 376 -19.25 -14.88 -14.93
N VAL A 377 -18.91 -16.16 -14.95
CA VAL A 377 -19.88 -17.26 -14.92
C VAL A 377 -20.52 -17.36 -13.54
N THR A 378 -19.70 -17.29 -12.50
CA THR A 378 -20.18 -17.29 -11.12
C THR A 378 -19.17 -16.63 -10.19
N HIS A 379 -19.67 -15.85 -9.23
CA HIS A 379 -18.92 -15.39 -8.07
C HIS A 379 -19.70 -15.87 -6.83
N ARG A 380 -18.99 -16.44 -5.86
CA ARG A 380 -19.54 -16.81 -4.57
C ARG A 380 -18.64 -16.32 -3.44
N GLN A 381 -19.27 -15.84 -2.38
CA GLN A 381 -18.60 -15.25 -1.22
C GLN A 381 -19.32 -15.70 0.06
N THR A 382 -18.55 -15.99 1.10
CA THR A 382 -19.06 -16.51 2.38
C THR A 382 -19.96 -15.53 3.17
N ASN A 383 -19.88 -14.23 2.89
CA ASN A 383 -20.78 -13.22 3.46
C ASN A 383 -22.01 -12.94 2.55
N GLY A 384 -22.10 -13.60 1.38
CA GLY A 384 -23.15 -13.40 0.39
C GLY A 384 -23.10 -12.06 -0.37
N LYS A 385 -22.07 -11.24 -0.17
CA LYS A 385 -21.83 -10.03 -0.97
C LYS A 385 -21.32 -10.40 -2.37
N HIS A 386 -21.14 -9.36 -3.17
CA HIS A 386 -20.62 -9.44 -4.53
C HIS A 386 -19.54 -8.37 -4.71
N ASP A 387 -18.64 -8.28 -3.73
CA ASP A 387 -17.44 -7.44 -3.73
C ASP A 387 -16.19 -8.33 -3.76
N PHE A 388 -15.04 -7.74 -4.08
CA PHE A 388 -13.78 -8.42 -4.40
C PHE A 388 -13.89 -9.37 -5.57
N LEU A 389 -14.43 -8.92 -6.70
CA LEU A 389 -14.40 -9.71 -7.93
C LEU A 389 -12.95 -9.84 -8.43
N TYR A 390 -12.37 -8.74 -8.92
CA TYR A 390 -10.96 -8.71 -9.31
C TYR A 390 -10.21 -7.62 -8.55
N THR A 391 -9.16 -8.03 -7.85
CA THR A 391 -8.31 -7.07 -7.16
C THR A 391 -7.30 -6.44 -8.12
N ALA A 392 -7.00 -5.16 -7.92
CA ALA A 392 -5.93 -4.43 -8.58
C ALA A 392 -4.95 -3.86 -7.55
N TYR A 393 -3.67 -3.82 -7.89
CA TYR A 393 -2.63 -3.24 -7.05
C TYR A 393 -2.68 -1.70 -7.09
N THR A 394 -2.46 -1.05 -5.96
CA THR A 394 -2.76 0.38 -5.79
C THR A 394 -1.57 1.23 -5.41
N ASN A 395 -0.60 0.73 -4.65
CA ASN A 395 0.48 1.57 -4.16
C ASN A 395 1.58 1.83 -5.21
N THR A 396 1.27 2.48 -6.32
CA THR A 396 2.23 2.72 -7.42
C THR A 396 3.04 4.03 -7.24
N SER A 397 2.57 4.97 -6.42
CA SER A 397 3.19 6.29 -6.21
C SER A 397 4.37 6.28 -5.23
N ASP A 398 4.37 5.40 -4.23
CA ASP A 398 5.32 5.48 -3.09
C ASP A 398 6.58 4.62 -3.32
N TYR A 399 6.84 4.27 -4.58
CA TYR A 399 7.86 3.31 -4.97
C TYR A 399 9.25 3.91 -5.20
N GLN A 400 10.27 3.09 -4.95
CA GLN A 400 11.56 3.24 -5.62
C GLN A 400 11.34 3.14 -7.14
N ALA A 401 12.04 3.98 -7.91
CA ALA A 401 11.75 4.18 -9.33
C ALA A 401 11.77 2.88 -10.17
N ASP A 402 12.59 1.91 -9.75
CA ASP A 402 12.75 0.59 -10.37
C ASP A 402 11.50 -0.29 -10.29
N VAL A 403 10.81 -0.32 -9.15
CA VAL A 403 9.59 -1.13 -9.03
C VAL A 403 8.45 -0.56 -9.85
N ARG A 404 8.32 0.77 -9.87
CA ARG A 404 7.35 1.46 -10.74
C ARG A 404 7.60 1.14 -12.21
N GLU A 405 8.85 1.17 -12.65
CA GLU A 405 9.22 0.75 -14.01
C GLU A 405 8.90 -0.73 -14.28
N GLN A 406 8.95 -1.58 -13.26
CA GLN A 406 8.59 -2.99 -13.39
C GLN A 406 7.07 -3.21 -13.50
N TYR A 407 6.26 -2.50 -12.72
CA TYR A 407 4.79 -2.52 -12.87
C TYR A 407 4.37 -2.10 -14.28
N ARG A 408 5.02 -1.07 -14.83
CA ARG A 408 4.78 -0.56 -16.20
C ARG A 408 5.05 -1.57 -17.33
N LYS A 409 5.71 -2.69 -17.03
CA LYS A 409 5.89 -3.80 -17.98
C LYS A 409 4.75 -4.82 -17.92
N CYS A 410 3.89 -4.79 -16.91
CA CYS A 410 2.74 -5.68 -16.80
C CYS A 410 1.77 -5.45 -17.96
N ARG A 411 1.20 -6.54 -18.48
CA ARG A 411 0.25 -6.47 -19.59
C ARG A 411 -1.00 -5.66 -19.23
N PHE A 412 -1.51 -5.79 -18.00
CA PHE A 412 -2.66 -5.01 -17.54
C PHE A 412 -2.42 -3.49 -17.63
N GLU A 413 -1.25 -3.03 -17.20
CA GLU A 413 -0.89 -1.61 -17.30
C GLU A 413 -0.81 -1.16 -18.76
N GLN A 414 -0.16 -1.94 -19.63
CA GLN A 414 -0.05 -1.63 -21.06
C GLN A 414 -1.41 -1.56 -21.76
N LEU A 415 -2.41 -2.28 -21.25
CA LEU A 415 -3.76 -2.32 -21.81
C LEU A 415 -4.65 -1.20 -21.30
N THR A 416 -4.43 -0.71 -20.07
CA THR A 416 -5.42 0.12 -19.35
C THR A 416 -4.91 1.49 -18.90
N GLY A 417 -3.61 1.67 -18.68
CA GLY A 417 -3.04 2.91 -18.13
C GLY A 417 -3.40 3.15 -16.66
N TRP A 418 -3.65 2.10 -15.89
CA TRP A 418 -4.04 2.17 -14.47
C TRP A 418 -3.03 2.92 -13.61
N CYS A 419 -1.74 2.62 -13.74
CA CYS A 419 -0.64 3.23 -13.00
C CYS A 419 -0.52 4.71 -13.31
N ASP A 420 -0.64 5.10 -14.58
CA ASP A 420 -0.62 6.50 -15.01
C ASP A 420 -1.77 7.30 -14.40
N PHE A 421 -2.99 6.73 -14.43
CA PHE A 421 -4.14 7.33 -13.78
C PHE A 421 -3.94 7.45 -12.27
N TYR A 422 -3.49 6.38 -11.60
CA TYR A 422 -3.27 6.38 -10.16
C TYR A 422 -2.25 7.45 -9.76
N GLU A 423 -1.09 7.51 -10.43
CA GLU A 423 -0.07 8.53 -10.18
C GLU A 423 -0.61 9.95 -10.41
N THR A 424 -1.41 10.14 -11.46
CA THR A 424 -2.07 11.43 -11.74
C THR A 424 -3.06 11.80 -10.64
N LEU A 425 -3.85 10.85 -10.15
CA LEU A 425 -4.80 11.05 -9.07
C LEU A 425 -4.11 11.38 -7.75
N MET A 426 -2.99 10.72 -7.44
CA MET A 426 -2.19 10.99 -6.24
C MET A 426 -1.50 12.35 -6.31
N ALA A 427 -0.93 12.71 -7.48
CA ALA A 427 -0.35 14.04 -7.70
C ALA A 427 -1.41 15.14 -7.58
N TYR A 428 -2.59 14.91 -8.15
CA TYR A 428 -3.74 15.79 -7.97
C TYR A 428 -4.12 15.94 -6.50
N GLY A 429 -4.21 14.83 -5.76
CA GLY A 429 -4.45 14.82 -4.33
C GLY A 429 -3.40 15.59 -3.55
N HIS A 430 -2.13 15.41 -3.87
CA HIS A 430 -1.02 16.16 -3.27
C HIS A 430 -1.14 17.67 -3.49
N ASP A 431 -1.63 18.10 -4.66
CA ASP A 431 -1.80 19.52 -5.01
C ASP A 431 -3.15 20.12 -4.63
N LEU A 432 -4.11 19.31 -4.20
CA LEU A 432 -5.38 19.80 -3.69
C LEU A 432 -5.21 20.79 -2.53
N GLU A 433 -5.83 21.95 -2.67
CA GLU A 433 -5.88 22.99 -1.64
C GLU A 433 -6.98 22.71 -0.60
N GLU A 434 -7.14 21.44 -0.21
CA GLU A 434 -8.17 21.02 0.73
C GLU A 434 -7.96 21.68 2.10
N GLY A 435 -9.03 22.29 2.62
CA GLY A 435 -9.02 22.98 3.90
C GLY A 435 -8.58 24.45 3.85
N LYS A 436 -8.48 25.06 2.66
CA LYS A 436 -8.37 26.53 2.59
C LYS A 436 -9.61 27.21 3.17
N GLY A 437 -9.39 28.05 4.16
CA GLY A 437 -10.39 28.87 4.80
C GLY A 437 -10.35 30.32 4.31
N THR A 438 -10.94 31.21 5.11
CA THR A 438 -10.84 32.65 4.83
C THR A 438 -9.45 33.17 5.22
N VAL A 439 -8.82 33.94 4.33
CA VAL A 439 -7.55 34.63 4.58
C VAL A 439 -7.83 36.13 4.66
N ARG A 440 -7.65 36.74 5.84
CA ARG A 440 -7.74 38.19 6.01
C ARG A 440 -6.51 38.87 5.42
N THR A 441 -6.73 39.88 4.58
CA THR A 441 -5.68 40.71 3.98
C THR A 441 -5.78 42.17 4.47
N PRO A 442 -4.67 42.91 4.62
CA PRO A 442 -3.29 42.48 4.35
C PRO A 442 -2.77 41.45 5.37
N ILE A 443 -2.17 40.36 4.89
CA ILE A 443 -1.66 39.26 5.73
C ILE A 443 -0.66 39.81 6.75
N ALA A 444 0.23 40.71 6.32
CA ALA A 444 1.25 41.31 7.17
C ALA A 444 0.68 42.08 8.37
N GLU A 445 -0.55 42.60 8.28
CA GLU A 445 -1.21 43.29 9.39
C GLU A 445 -1.91 42.31 10.33
N HIS A 446 -2.55 41.28 9.77
CA HIS A 446 -3.40 40.36 10.53
C HIS A 446 -2.65 39.18 11.16
N ILE A 447 -1.48 38.81 10.62
CA ILE A 447 -0.67 37.70 11.13
C ILE A 447 0.12 38.04 12.39
N VAL A 448 0.35 39.34 12.65
CA VAL A 448 1.08 39.82 13.84
C VAL A 448 0.39 39.34 15.12
N GLY A 449 1.17 38.81 16.06
CA GLY A 449 0.70 38.29 17.33
C GLY A 449 1.36 36.97 17.74
N SER A 450 0.88 36.39 18.84
CA SER A 450 1.32 35.09 19.33
C SER A 450 0.30 34.00 19.01
N TRP A 451 0.82 32.85 18.60
CA TRP A 451 0.08 31.73 18.06
C TRP A 451 0.60 30.43 18.68
N GLU A 452 -0.29 29.59 19.18
CA GLU A 452 0.00 28.26 19.73
C GLU A 452 -0.34 27.20 18.70
N LEU A 453 0.52 26.19 18.52
CA LEU A 453 0.25 25.07 17.61
C LEU A 453 -0.81 24.17 18.24
N VAL A 454 -1.89 23.90 17.51
CA VAL A 454 -2.99 23.04 17.99
C VAL A 454 -2.94 21.67 17.32
N GLU A 455 -2.74 21.66 16.00
CA GLU A 455 -2.69 20.42 15.22
C GLU A 455 -1.66 20.54 14.09
N SER A 456 -1.00 19.42 13.80
CA SER A 456 -0.12 19.26 12.64
C SER A 456 -0.55 18.05 11.82
N PHE A 457 -0.39 18.18 10.51
CA PHE A 457 -0.76 17.17 9.54
C PHE A 457 0.34 17.02 8.50
N ARG A 458 0.55 15.79 8.04
CA ARG A 458 1.33 15.47 6.85
C ARG A 458 0.39 15.03 5.75
N LYS A 459 0.68 15.43 4.52
CA LYS A 459 -0.10 15.00 3.36
C LYS A 459 0.41 13.66 2.86
N GLU A 460 -0.41 12.63 2.95
CA GLU A 460 -0.10 11.27 2.50
C GLU A 460 -1.22 10.74 1.61
N GLY A 461 -0.83 10.24 0.44
CA GLY A 461 -1.78 9.75 -0.56
C GLY A 461 -2.88 10.71 -0.99
N GLY A 462 -2.66 12.03 -0.86
CA GLY A 462 -3.66 13.05 -1.15
C GLY A 462 -4.57 13.42 0.02
N LYS A 463 -4.44 12.75 1.18
CA LYS A 463 -5.17 13.06 2.41
C LYS A 463 -4.26 13.70 3.46
N TRP A 464 -4.82 14.60 4.27
CA TRP A 464 -4.14 15.11 5.46
C TRP A 464 -4.26 14.08 6.59
N GLU A 465 -3.15 13.45 6.95
CA GLU A 465 -3.06 12.57 8.11
C GLU A 465 -2.46 13.33 9.28
N SER A 466 -3.04 13.15 10.47
CA SER A 466 -2.49 13.76 11.68
C SER A 466 -1.11 13.16 11.96
N THR A 467 -0.12 14.01 12.21
CA THR A 467 1.22 13.56 12.62
C THR A 467 1.28 13.17 14.10
N GLY A 468 0.14 13.21 14.82
CA GLY A 468 0.09 13.10 16.27
C GLY A 468 0.71 14.33 16.95
N THR A 469 0.71 14.33 18.29
CA THR A 469 1.46 15.30 19.10
C THR A 469 2.90 14.86 19.35
N ASP A 470 3.34 13.71 18.81
CA ASP A 470 4.70 13.19 19.05
C ASP A 470 5.80 14.10 18.46
N ASP A 471 5.43 15.06 17.60
CA ASP A 471 6.23 16.24 17.25
C ASP A 471 5.96 17.40 18.24
N ASP A 472 6.07 17.15 19.56
CA ASP A 472 5.92 18.08 20.71
C ASP A 472 6.88 19.30 20.67
N ARG A 473 7.54 19.51 19.53
CA ARG A 473 8.59 20.48 19.29
C ARG A 473 8.12 21.90 19.30
N ILE A 474 6.92 22.26 18.89
CA ILE A 474 6.56 23.69 18.73
C ILE A 474 5.47 24.05 19.72
N LEU A 475 5.81 24.92 20.68
CA LEU A 475 4.85 25.46 21.63
C LEU A 475 4.19 26.73 21.09
N LYS A 476 4.99 27.64 20.52
CA LYS A 476 4.53 29.01 20.26
C LYS A 476 5.30 29.69 19.15
N TYR A 477 4.56 30.35 18.26
CA TYR A 477 5.03 31.28 17.23
C TYR A 477 4.66 32.72 17.62
N SER A 478 5.59 33.65 17.50
CA SER A 478 5.34 35.08 17.73
C SER A 478 5.82 35.89 16.54
N MET A 479 4.87 36.42 15.78
CA MET A 479 5.08 37.29 14.61
C MET A 479 5.08 38.74 15.06
N ARG A 480 6.25 39.39 15.09
CA ARG A 480 6.40 40.79 15.55
C ARG A 480 6.25 41.78 14.39
N PRO A 481 5.75 43.01 14.64
CA PRO A 481 5.52 44.02 13.59
C PRO A 481 6.77 44.46 12.80
N ASP A 482 7.96 44.27 13.35
CA ASP A 482 9.25 44.63 12.75
C ASP A 482 9.86 43.50 11.90
N GLY A 483 9.11 42.43 11.65
CA GLY A 483 9.54 41.27 10.88
C GLY A 483 10.36 40.26 11.68
N GLU A 484 10.46 40.41 13.01
CA GLU A 484 11.02 39.38 13.86
C GLU A 484 10.05 38.22 14.09
N PHE A 485 10.57 37.00 13.99
CA PHE A 485 9.85 35.77 14.28
C PHE A 485 10.49 35.10 15.49
N PHE A 486 9.77 35.05 16.60
CA PHE A 486 10.22 34.38 17.82
C PHE A 486 9.47 33.06 18.00
N MET A 487 10.22 31.97 18.16
CA MET A 487 9.68 30.62 18.34
C MET A 487 10.14 30.02 19.65
N VAL A 488 9.19 29.40 20.36
CA VAL A 488 9.43 28.59 21.55
C VAL A 488 9.10 27.14 21.20
N SER A 489 10.05 26.27 21.50
CA SER A 489 9.98 24.84 21.18
C SER A 489 10.32 23.98 22.39
N SER A 490 9.74 22.79 22.53
CA SER A 490 10.01 21.87 23.65
C SER A 490 10.32 20.45 23.19
N THR A 491 11.22 19.74 23.85
CA THR A 491 11.43 18.30 23.60
C THR A 491 11.80 17.65 24.92
N ASP A 492 11.08 16.62 25.35
CA ASP A 492 11.33 15.96 26.64
C ASP A 492 11.38 16.95 27.84
N ASP A 493 10.45 17.93 27.85
CA ASP A 493 10.37 19.03 28.83
C ASP A 493 11.53 20.05 28.76
N GLU A 494 12.45 19.93 27.80
CA GLU A 494 13.50 20.91 27.52
C GLU A 494 13.00 22.00 26.56
N THR A 495 12.89 23.23 27.07
CA THR A 495 12.49 24.38 26.28
C THR A 495 13.68 25.03 25.58
N HIS A 496 13.51 25.31 24.30
CA HIS A 496 14.46 25.96 23.40
C HIS A 496 13.84 27.23 22.83
N LEU A 497 14.67 28.26 22.66
CA LEU A 497 14.26 29.55 22.09
C LEU A 497 14.95 29.77 20.75
N SER A 498 14.27 30.43 19.81
CA SER A 498 14.90 30.90 18.59
C SER A 498 14.28 32.21 18.10
N LEU A 499 15.12 33.06 17.54
CA LEU A 499 14.75 34.36 16.97
C LEU A 499 15.23 34.42 15.53
N ASN A 500 14.28 34.54 14.61
CA ASN A 500 14.48 34.55 13.17
C ASN A 500 13.69 35.71 12.55
N LYS A 501 13.47 35.65 11.23
CA LYS A 501 12.70 36.66 10.50
C LYS A 501 11.48 36.05 9.83
N TRP A 502 10.46 36.88 9.65
CA TRP A 502 9.35 36.61 8.75
C TRP A 502 9.13 37.83 7.84
N GLY A 503 8.56 37.61 6.65
CA GLY A 503 8.39 38.67 5.66
C GLY A 503 8.00 38.12 4.29
N ASP A 504 8.39 38.84 3.23
CA ASP A 504 8.11 38.47 1.82
C ASP A 504 6.63 38.08 1.57
N VAL A 505 5.72 38.85 2.17
CA VAL A 505 4.29 38.60 2.11
C VAL A 505 3.74 38.92 0.72
N ASN A 506 2.95 38.00 0.18
CA ASN A 506 2.20 38.18 -1.05
C ASN A 506 0.72 37.89 -0.78
N ASP A 507 -0.08 38.95 -0.73
CA ASP A 507 -1.52 38.89 -0.50
C ASP A 507 -2.30 38.27 -1.67
N ALA A 508 -1.78 38.29 -2.90
CA ALA A 508 -2.48 37.72 -4.06
C ALA A 508 -2.36 36.19 -4.09
N ASP A 509 -1.18 35.69 -3.74
CA ASP A 509 -0.89 34.25 -3.72
C ASP A 509 -1.10 33.62 -2.33
N HIS A 510 -1.48 34.43 -1.32
CA HIS A 510 -1.56 34.05 0.09
C HIS A 510 -0.29 33.33 0.58
N THR A 511 0.88 33.94 0.40
CA THR A 511 2.15 33.33 0.85
C THR A 511 2.99 34.30 1.67
N LEU A 512 3.88 33.77 2.51
CA LEU A 512 4.93 34.51 3.22
C LEU A 512 6.18 33.66 3.38
N LYS A 513 7.25 34.26 3.89
CA LYS A 513 8.42 33.54 4.40
C LYS A 513 8.52 33.62 5.91
N ILE A 514 8.91 32.50 6.51
CA ILE A 514 9.34 32.40 7.90
C ILE A 514 10.69 31.69 7.85
N PHE A 515 11.69 32.20 8.57
CA PHE A 515 13.09 31.81 8.38
C PHE A 515 13.54 32.11 6.94
N GLU A 516 13.91 31.10 6.16
CA GLU A 516 14.16 31.18 4.71
C GLU A 516 13.13 30.37 3.91
N ASP A 517 12.17 29.74 4.59
CA ASP A 517 11.21 28.81 4.01
C ASP A 517 9.93 29.54 3.60
N ARG A 518 9.35 29.11 2.47
CA ARG A 518 8.11 29.64 1.95
C ARG A 518 6.92 28.89 2.54
N PHE A 519 5.94 29.63 3.04
CA PHE A 519 4.68 29.12 3.56
C PHE A 519 3.49 29.65 2.76
N GLU A 520 2.50 28.80 2.55
CA GLU A 520 1.17 29.15 2.08
C GLU A 520 0.25 29.39 3.28
N VAL A 521 -0.55 30.46 3.24
CA VAL A 521 -1.55 30.80 4.24
C VAL A 521 -2.89 30.21 3.79
N TYR A 522 -3.25 29.07 4.35
CA TYR A 522 -4.52 28.42 4.03
C TYR A 522 -5.70 29.08 4.75
N GLN A 523 -5.47 29.65 5.94
CA GLN A 523 -6.47 30.38 6.70
C GLN A 523 -5.79 31.43 7.58
N LEU A 524 -6.40 32.61 7.65
CA LEU A 524 -6.00 33.66 8.59
C LEU A 524 -7.25 34.42 9.03
N THR A 525 -7.69 34.14 10.26
CA THR A 525 -8.80 34.84 10.92
C THR A 525 -8.28 35.63 12.12
N GLU A 526 -9.20 36.13 12.95
CA GLU A 526 -8.81 36.72 14.23
C GLU A 526 -8.17 35.70 15.15
N ASN A 527 -8.61 34.44 15.13
CA ASN A 527 -8.19 33.43 16.11
C ASN A 527 -7.46 32.24 15.50
N ASP A 528 -7.53 32.04 14.19
CA ASP A 528 -6.96 30.88 13.51
C ASP A 528 -5.93 31.29 12.47
N LEU A 529 -4.81 30.58 12.45
CA LEU A 529 -3.79 30.65 11.43
C LEU A 529 -3.49 29.23 10.95
N VAL A 530 -3.64 28.97 9.65
CA VAL A 530 -3.24 27.69 9.05
C VAL A 530 -2.15 27.95 8.03
N LEU A 531 -0.99 27.36 8.28
CA LEU A 531 0.19 27.46 7.43
C LEU A 531 0.47 26.11 6.78
N VAL A 532 0.83 26.14 5.50
CA VAL A 532 1.28 24.96 4.75
C VAL A 532 2.69 25.19 4.22
N SER A 533 3.57 24.22 4.43
CA SER A 533 4.93 24.20 3.87
C SER A 533 5.14 22.95 3.03
N THR A 534 5.94 23.09 1.97
CA THR A 534 6.37 21.97 1.12
C THR A 534 7.86 21.73 1.32
N LEU A 535 8.23 20.53 1.77
CA LEU A 535 9.60 20.08 2.04
C LEU A 535 9.89 18.87 1.15
N GLY A 536 10.59 19.09 0.03
CA GLY A 536 10.74 18.06 -1.00
C GLY A 536 9.37 17.69 -1.60
N ASP A 537 9.05 16.40 -1.61
CA ASP A 537 7.76 15.87 -2.09
C ASP A 537 6.71 15.75 -0.96
N MET A 538 6.99 16.28 0.23
CA MET A 538 6.08 16.24 1.38
C MET A 538 5.45 17.61 1.63
N LYS A 539 4.15 17.62 1.96
CA LYS A 539 3.44 18.80 2.46
C LYS A 539 3.08 18.64 3.93
N TYR A 540 3.30 19.70 4.69
CA TYR A 540 2.95 19.79 6.11
C TYR A 540 1.96 20.94 6.30
N LYS A 541 0.91 20.70 7.06
CA LYS A 541 -0.10 21.69 7.42
C LYS A 541 -0.12 21.83 8.93
N MET A 542 0.00 23.07 9.40
CA MET A 542 -0.01 23.42 10.82
C MET A 542 -1.18 24.36 11.08
N HIS A 543 -2.02 24.02 12.05
CA HIS A 543 -3.09 24.87 12.56
C HIS A 543 -2.68 25.46 13.90
N PHE A 544 -2.71 26.78 13.96
CA PHE A 544 -2.42 27.56 15.15
C PHE A 544 -3.64 28.34 15.62
N GLN A 545 -3.73 28.51 16.95
CA GLN A 545 -4.69 29.40 17.58
C GLN A 545 -4.01 30.60 18.23
N ARG A 546 -4.67 31.76 18.16
CA ARG A 546 -4.14 32.99 18.77
C ARG A 546 -4.20 32.90 20.29
N ILE A 547 -3.10 33.28 20.96
CA ILE A 547 -3.00 33.30 22.42
C ILE A 547 -2.70 34.69 22.97
N ASN A 548 -3.21 34.96 24.17
CA ASN A 548 -2.85 36.16 24.94
C ASN A 548 -1.57 35.85 25.74
N GLN A 549 -0.54 36.68 25.56
CA GLN A 549 0.84 36.43 25.97
C GLN A 549 1.09 36.62 27.48
N GLU A 550 0.32 35.96 28.35
CA GLU A 550 0.43 36.15 29.81
C GLU A 550 1.38 35.15 30.51
N GLU A 551 1.48 33.91 30.03
CA GLU A 551 2.36 32.90 30.62
C GLU A 551 3.65 32.74 29.78
N LYS A 552 4.79 32.78 30.47
CA LYS A 552 6.13 32.59 29.90
C LYS A 552 6.76 31.33 30.45
N THR A 553 7.45 30.58 29.60
CA THR A 553 8.28 29.45 30.02
C THR A 553 9.46 29.93 30.90
N LEU A 554 10.09 29.01 31.63
CA LEU A 554 11.32 29.28 32.37
C LEU A 554 12.40 29.80 31.42
N ALA A 555 12.52 29.23 30.22
CA ALA A 555 13.43 29.72 29.19
C ALA A 555 13.14 31.19 28.83
N GLU A 556 11.89 31.52 28.49
CA GLU A 556 11.49 32.90 28.16
C GLU A 556 11.77 33.87 29.32
N ARG A 557 11.62 33.41 30.57
CA ARG A 557 11.90 34.20 31.78
C ARG A 557 13.40 34.37 32.04
N MET A 558 14.25 33.45 31.58
CA MET A 558 15.71 33.57 31.72
C MET A 558 16.32 34.63 30.80
N VAL A 559 15.69 34.97 29.67
CA VAL A 559 16.19 35.98 28.71
C VAL A 559 16.53 37.30 29.41
N GLY A 560 17.72 37.80 29.19
CA GLY A 560 18.26 39.04 29.76
C GLY A 560 19.65 38.84 30.37
N LYS A 561 20.20 39.95 30.86
CA LYS A 561 21.53 40.01 31.44
C LYS A 561 21.49 39.90 32.97
N TRP A 562 22.35 39.05 33.51
CA TRP A 562 22.39 38.68 34.93
C TRP A 562 23.81 38.81 35.47
N SER A 563 24.01 39.68 36.47
CA SER A 563 25.32 39.88 37.10
C SER A 563 25.44 39.12 38.42
N LEU A 564 26.61 38.57 38.70
CA LEU A 564 26.90 37.85 39.93
C LEU A 564 26.84 38.79 41.15
N SER A 565 25.93 38.54 42.08
CA SER A 565 25.79 39.30 43.33
C SER A 565 26.42 38.61 44.53
N LYS A 566 26.30 37.29 44.64
CA LYS A 566 26.93 36.50 45.72
C LYS A 566 27.32 35.11 45.22
N ARG A 567 28.34 34.52 45.85
CA ARG A 567 28.80 33.15 45.61
C ARG A 567 28.93 32.39 46.93
N TYR A 568 28.53 31.13 46.93
CA TYR A 568 28.64 30.23 48.07
C TYR A 568 29.29 28.93 47.61
N ALA A 569 30.06 28.30 48.49
CA ALA A 569 30.57 26.95 48.31
C ALA A 569 29.99 26.02 49.38
N LYS A 570 29.65 24.79 49.00
CA LYS A 570 29.14 23.78 49.95
C LYS A 570 30.33 23.06 50.60
N ALA A 571 30.46 23.21 51.92
CA ALA A 571 31.46 22.50 52.71
C ALA A 571 30.76 21.74 53.84
N ASN A 572 30.98 20.41 53.94
CA ASN A 572 30.34 19.54 54.93
C ASN A 572 28.81 19.66 54.96
N GLY A 573 28.17 19.80 53.80
CA GLY A 573 26.71 19.93 53.66
C GLY A 573 26.16 21.33 53.96
N VAL A 574 27.00 22.32 54.32
CA VAL A 574 26.58 23.69 54.64
C VAL A 574 27.10 24.67 53.60
N TRP A 575 26.20 25.49 53.08
CA TRP A 575 26.54 26.59 52.17
C TRP A 575 27.18 27.75 52.93
N THR A 576 28.41 28.11 52.55
CA THR A 576 29.15 29.25 53.13
C THR A 576 29.48 30.26 52.05
N GLU A 577 29.23 31.55 52.31
CA GLU A 577 29.52 32.63 51.36
C GLU A 577 31.03 32.79 51.16
N THR A 578 31.47 32.87 49.91
CA THR A 578 32.87 33.05 49.54
C THR A 578 33.20 34.53 49.50
N THR A 579 34.02 35.01 50.43
CA THR A 579 34.33 36.45 50.56
C THR A 579 35.74 36.85 50.07
N GLY A 580 36.58 35.89 49.66
CA GLY A 580 38.00 36.11 49.36
C GLY A 580 38.43 35.89 47.90
N ASP A 581 37.61 35.21 47.10
CA ASP A 581 37.90 34.84 45.70
C ASP A 581 36.72 35.23 44.82
N TYR A 582 36.67 36.51 44.44
CA TYR A 582 35.53 37.11 43.76
C TYR A 582 36.00 37.87 42.51
N PRO A 583 35.40 37.65 41.32
CA PRO A 583 35.76 38.37 40.12
C PRO A 583 35.40 39.86 40.24
N LEU A 584 36.17 40.73 39.58
CA LEU A 584 35.86 42.16 39.47
C LEU A 584 34.54 42.40 38.73
N GLU A 585 34.20 41.49 37.81
CA GLU A 585 32.97 41.53 37.03
C GLU A 585 32.64 40.11 36.57
N CYS A 586 31.39 39.70 36.73
CA CYS A 586 30.92 38.40 36.24
C CYS A 586 29.44 38.49 35.89
N TRP A 587 29.08 38.12 34.67
CA TRP A 587 27.69 38.14 34.20
C TRP A 587 27.44 37.08 33.13
N SER A 588 26.16 36.74 32.99
CA SER A 588 25.63 35.90 31.91
C SER A 588 24.50 36.64 31.20
N ASP A 589 24.48 36.63 29.87
CA ASP A 589 23.47 37.30 29.05
C ASP A 589 22.79 36.30 28.13
N PHE A 590 21.52 36.00 28.39
CA PHE A 590 20.70 35.04 27.64
C PHE A 590 19.83 35.78 26.63
N THR A 591 19.86 35.38 25.37
CA THR A 591 19.12 36.04 24.29
C THR A 591 17.92 35.22 23.84
N GLU A 592 16.96 35.90 23.20
CA GLU A 592 15.81 35.24 22.56
C GLU A 592 16.21 34.34 21.39
N SER A 593 17.43 34.47 20.87
CA SER A 593 17.94 33.60 19.81
C SER A 593 18.46 32.24 20.30
N GLY A 594 18.22 31.88 21.57
CA GLY A 594 18.60 30.59 22.13
C GLY A 594 20.09 30.43 22.41
N VAL A 595 20.82 31.55 22.46
CA VAL A 595 22.22 31.56 22.85
C VAL A 595 22.44 32.40 24.10
N PHE A 596 23.54 32.16 24.79
CA PHE A 596 23.96 33.01 25.89
C PHE A 596 25.46 33.25 25.88
N THR A 597 25.84 34.34 26.53
CA THR A 597 27.22 34.77 26.68
C THR A 597 27.58 34.81 28.15
N THR A 598 28.75 34.28 28.53
CA THR A 598 29.30 34.43 29.87
C THR A 598 30.54 35.30 29.83
N TYR A 599 30.68 36.18 30.82
CA TYR A 599 31.84 37.03 30.99
C TYR A 599 32.33 36.98 32.42
N THR A 600 33.63 36.83 32.62
CA THR A 600 34.26 36.91 33.93
C THR A 600 35.60 37.63 33.84
N ARG A 601 35.80 38.65 34.68
CA ARG A 601 37.03 39.43 34.76
C ARG A 601 37.63 39.38 36.14
N TRP A 602 38.86 38.92 36.22
CA TRP A 602 39.71 38.91 37.40
C TRP A 602 40.74 40.04 37.31
N PRO A 603 41.47 40.36 38.40
CA PRO A 603 42.53 41.38 38.34
C PRO A 603 43.65 41.08 37.33
N ALA A 604 43.90 39.80 37.02
CA ALA A 604 45.00 39.37 36.14
C ALA A 604 44.53 38.75 34.81
N GLU A 605 43.26 38.34 34.69
CA GLU A 605 42.75 37.55 33.56
C GLU A 605 41.29 37.90 33.24
N GLU A 606 40.88 37.71 31.99
CA GLU A 606 39.52 38.00 31.51
C GLU A 606 39.07 36.92 30.54
N TRP A 607 37.90 36.34 30.80
CA TRP A 607 37.38 35.18 30.09
C TRP A 607 35.98 35.51 29.57
N LYS A 608 35.76 35.27 28.27
CA LYS A 608 34.47 35.49 27.60
C LYS A 608 34.15 34.30 26.71
N ASN A 609 32.96 33.73 26.88
CA ASN A 609 32.42 32.70 26.01
C ASN A 609 31.16 33.26 25.36
N ASP A 610 31.17 33.37 24.03
CA ASP A 610 30.07 33.91 23.24
C ASP A 610 29.31 32.78 22.52
N ASN A 611 28.04 33.03 22.18
CA ASN A 611 27.22 32.18 21.33
C ASN A 611 27.08 30.72 21.81
N MET A 612 27.00 30.50 23.12
CA MET A 612 26.75 29.17 23.65
C MET A 612 25.27 28.85 23.52
N TRP A 613 24.95 27.71 22.91
CA TRP A 613 23.56 27.23 22.81
C TRP A 613 23.10 26.71 24.16
N TRP A 614 21.83 26.97 24.51
CA TRP A 614 21.25 26.50 25.76
C TRP A 614 19.79 26.07 25.60
N SER A 615 19.37 25.17 26.50
CA SER A 615 17.99 24.79 26.75
C SER A 615 17.78 24.71 28.26
N VAL A 616 16.52 24.70 28.70
CA VAL A 616 16.20 24.47 30.11
C VAL A 616 15.04 23.51 30.25
N ASN A 617 15.20 22.54 31.14
CA ASN A 617 14.14 21.67 31.60
C ASN A 617 13.18 22.46 32.49
N GLU A 618 11.92 22.57 32.08
CA GLU A 618 10.92 23.40 32.76
C GLU A 618 10.58 22.88 34.17
N SER A 619 10.55 21.55 34.36
CA SER A 619 10.21 20.94 35.66
C SER A 619 11.34 20.97 36.67
N THR A 620 12.59 20.76 36.23
CA THR A 620 13.74 20.60 37.12
C THR A 620 14.63 21.85 37.22
N GLY A 621 14.48 22.79 36.28
CA GLY A 621 15.35 23.95 36.15
C GLY A 621 16.78 23.60 35.74
N VAL A 622 17.04 22.38 35.26
CA VAL A 622 18.35 22.02 34.70
C VAL A 622 18.53 22.74 33.38
N VAL A 623 19.62 23.49 33.26
CA VAL A 623 20.05 24.15 32.04
C VAL A 623 21.13 23.31 31.39
N THR A 624 20.88 22.92 30.14
CA THR A 624 21.83 22.21 29.30
C THR A 624 22.46 23.20 28.34
N TYR A 625 23.78 23.17 28.19
CA TYR A 625 24.46 24.07 27.26
C TYR A 625 25.70 23.48 26.61
N TYR A 626 26.07 24.08 25.48
CA TYR A 626 27.23 23.68 24.67
C TYR A 626 28.16 24.85 24.41
N VAL A 627 29.46 24.62 24.61
CA VAL A 627 30.51 25.57 24.24
C VAL A 627 30.87 25.38 22.77
N PRO A 628 30.85 26.43 21.93
CA PRO A 628 31.20 26.32 20.52
C PRO A 628 32.57 25.66 20.30
N GLY A 629 32.61 24.63 19.46
CA GLY A 629 33.83 23.86 19.16
C GLY A 629 34.10 22.70 20.11
N GLU A 630 33.36 22.59 21.22
CA GLU A 630 33.34 21.41 22.07
C GLU A 630 32.14 20.52 21.72
N ARG A 631 32.32 19.20 21.78
CA ARG A 631 31.23 18.21 21.62
C ARG A 631 30.83 17.61 22.97
N LYS A 632 30.81 18.43 24.03
CA LYS A 632 30.49 17.99 25.39
C LYS A 632 29.38 18.87 25.96
N GLU A 633 28.31 18.22 26.38
CA GLU A 633 27.23 18.83 27.15
C GLU A 633 27.72 19.25 28.53
N ARG A 634 27.20 20.39 28.98
CA ARG A 634 27.43 20.90 30.31
C ARG A 634 26.11 21.29 30.92
N TYR A 635 26.07 21.18 32.24
CA TYR A 635 24.84 21.26 33.01
C TYR A 635 25.03 22.14 34.23
N TYR A 636 23.98 22.87 34.58
CA TYR A 636 23.80 23.48 35.89
C TYR A 636 22.30 23.56 36.19
N ARG A 637 21.90 23.79 37.44
CA ARG A 637 20.49 23.92 37.81
C ARG A 637 20.19 25.34 38.26
N ILE A 638 19.06 25.90 37.84
CA ILE A 638 18.62 27.24 38.22
C ILE A 638 17.27 27.24 38.94
N SER A 639 17.05 28.31 39.71
CA SER A 639 15.72 28.73 40.15
C SER A 639 15.59 30.24 40.06
N LEU A 640 14.47 30.71 39.49
CA LEU A 640 14.15 32.14 39.45
C LEU A 640 13.35 32.55 40.68
N GLU A 641 13.81 33.59 41.37
CA GLU A 641 13.23 34.13 42.60
C GLU A 641 12.91 35.63 42.47
N ASN A 642 12.12 36.16 43.41
CA ASN A 642 11.80 37.58 43.51
C ASN A 642 11.20 38.18 42.23
N ASN A 643 10.20 37.51 41.65
CA ASN A 643 9.58 37.88 40.38
C ASN A 643 10.62 38.06 39.26
N ASP A 644 11.46 37.03 39.07
CA ASP A 644 12.48 36.95 38.02
C ASP A 644 13.57 38.02 38.10
N ASN A 645 13.79 38.61 39.27
CA ASN A 645 14.86 39.59 39.50
C ASN A 645 16.13 38.95 40.07
N SER A 646 16.04 37.70 40.55
CA SER A 646 17.20 36.95 41.01
C SER A 646 17.18 35.54 40.45
N MET A 647 18.34 35.08 39.99
CA MET A 647 18.56 33.70 39.55
C MET A 647 19.55 33.05 40.52
N VAL A 648 19.15 31.92 41.10
CA VAL A 648 20.05 31.07 41.88
C VAL A 648 20.55 29.96 40.98
N MET A 649 21.86 29.87 40.78
CA MET A 649 22.51 28.91 39.91
C MET A 649 23.36 27.95 40.73
N TYR A 650 23.08 26.66 40.63
CA TYR A 650 23.81 25.56 41.26
C TYR A 650 24.65 24.83 40.22
N TYR A 651 25.95 24.73 40.46
CA TYR A 651 26.87 24.09 39.52
C TYR A 651 28.03 23.39 40.26
N SER A 652 28.73 22.51 39.57
CA SER A 652 29.94 21.83 40.05
C SER A 652 30.86 21.51 38.87
N GLU A 653 32.10 21.09 39.11
CA GLU A 653 33.09 20.85 38.04
C GLU A 653 32.62 19.76 37.06
N ASP A 654 32.02 18.69 37.60
CA ASP A 654 31.43 17.58 36.84
C ASP A 654 29.95 17.40 37.23
N PHE A 655 29.16 18.44 37.02
CA PHE A 655 27.73 18.42 37.37
C PHE A 655 27.00 17.31 36.60
N ASN A 656 26.34 16.41 37.34
CA ASN A 656 25.47 15.38 36.82
C ASN A 656 24.02 15.68 37.23
N PRO A 657 23.11 15.95 36.26
CA PRO A 657 21.72 16.30 36.55
C PRO A 657 20.90 15.16 37.15
N GLU A 658 21.32 13.89 37.00
CA GLU A 658 20.64 12.71 37.53
C GLU A 658 20.89 12.48 39.05
N LEU A 659 21.88 13.18 39.63
CA LEU A 659 22.23 13.01 41.04
C LEU A 659 21.51 14.03 41.94
N GLU A 660 20.98 13.55 43.07
CA GLU A 660 20.47 14.44 44.13
C GLU A 660 21.59 15.26 44.79
N GLU A 661 22.80 14.69 44.89
CA GLU A 661 24.01 15.35 45.41
C GLU A 661 25.20 15.11 44.48
N GLN A 662 25.97 16.18 44.21
CA GLN A 662 27.13 16.10 43.32
C GLN A 662 28.35 15.48 44.02
N THR A 663 29.17 14.77 43.24
CA THR A 663 30.39 14.11 43.75
C THR A 663 31.58 15.06 43.86
N SER A 664 31.52 16.20 43.16
CA SER A 664 32.52 17.28 43.22
C SER A 664 32.01 18.44 44.08
N THR A 665 32.88 19.44 44.33
CA THR A 665 32.50 20.60 45.17
C THR A 665 31.38 21.39 44.50
N GLU A 666 30.27 21.56 45.22
CA GLU A 666 29.11 22.33 44.74
C GLU A 666 29.27 23.81 45.03
N TYR A 667 28.89 24.61 44.04
CA TYR A 667 28.84 26.07 44.12
C TYR A 667 27.40 26.55 43.91
N LYS A 668 27.08 27.67 44.55
CA LYS A 668 25.81 28.37 44.41
C LYS A 668 26.09 29.83 44.14
N ASP A 669 25.67 30.31 42.98
CA ASP A 669 25.72 31.71 42.61
C ASP A 669 24.34 32.33 42.70
N VAL A 670 24.28 33.53 43.25
CA VAL A 670 23.08 34.38 43.24
C VAL A 670 23.35 35.51 42.27
N LEU A 671 22.65 35.48 41.14
CA LEU A 671 22.71 36.48 40.10
C LEU A 671 21.52 37.43 40.21
N ILE A 672 21.72 38.69 39.84
CA ILE A 672 20.70 39.73 39.83
C ILE A 672 20.54 40.23 38.41
N ARG A 673 19.29 40.38 37.96
CA ARG A 673 18.99 40.89 36.63
C ARG A 673 19.43 42.36 36.52
N GLU A 674 20.16 42.68 35.46
CA GLU A 674 20.47 44.06 35.11
C GLU A 674 19.19 44.77 34.62
N LYS A 675 19.04 46.04 34.98
CA LYS A 675 17.86 46.85 34.65
C LYS A 675 17.97 47.54 33.31
#